data_AF-A0A4V6TJZ6-F1
#
_entry.id   AF-A0A4V6TJZ6-F1
#
_cell.length_a   1.000
_cell.length_b   1.000
_cell.length_c   1.000
_cell.angle_alpha   90.00
_cell.angle_beta   90.00
_cell.angle_gamma   90.00
#
_symmetry.space_group_name_H-M   'P 1'
#
loop_
_entity.id
_entity.type
_entity.pdbx_description
1 polymer ?
#
loop_
_entity_poly.entity_id
_entity_poly.type
_entity_poly.pdbx_seq_one_letter_code
_entity_poly.pdbx_strand_id
1 'polypeptide(L)'
;MPFFAKKKSPPQHKHAYLSGNFAPINQTLPLTTCTYEGDIPCELAGGEYVRNGGNPVSNEDLGRDAHWFDGDGMLSGVSFTRQPDGSVQPEFVNQYILTDIFLSTVASSRLRSPILPSIATLVNPLASLFTIVLRILRTIVLVVLSFLPGSTRAIKRISVANTAILYHDGRALATCESGPPMRIALPGLETVGWYDGNRAEGEPEAHDKNDPSFSGSGLLGFMREWTTAHPKVDPTTKEMMLFHSTFFPPYVQYSIIPQASSRSDSNKGMVQRPVPGITGAKMMHDFGVSLKHTIIMDLPLSLDPLNLARNKPVIDYDATKPARFGVFPRHNPEQVKYFETTACCIFHTANAWDDFDASGQVETVHLLTCRLTSACLVFSAGNIAAPQPTKSTVKAVKKKMPFFSKYDADEQCLFEGAPDLESPRLEREPLIKMTADGHATAAYSDEAEEIPEEDDQCRLYHYAFSLKSSQITAQYALSAISFEFPSVHPDLDMQEARYVYGCSTTVSSFNAALGRSVKIDALAKVDTKTLIQKGDRLMNLGKLEPVTGCVDTRTVQEVIDSPLENDPIQVFRMPAGWFAQEPRFVPRKAVAGQTLAEDDGYLLTYAFDETQLRTDGEVPSDTDAASRAKSELWIIDAKDMSTVVGRVALPQRVPYGLHGSWFPEDDILGQKAIDAVRSISDAKSDHNGGIWMNIRASIESMLS
;
A
#
# COMPACT_ATOMS: atom_id res chain seq x y z
N MET A 1 -20.18 38.98 33.91
CA MET A 1 -20.00 39.05 32.44
C MET A 1 -19.39 37.73 31.97
N PRO A 2 -20.02 36.96 31.08
CA PRO A 2 -19.36 35.86 30.39
C PRO A 2 -18.99 36.31 28.98
N PHE A 3 -17.73 36.71 28.77
CA PHE A 3 -17.14 36.75 27.43
C PHE A 3 -16.35 35.47 27.27
N PHE A 4 -16.90 34.51 26.51
CA PHE A 4 -16.22 33.53 25.65
C PHE A 4 -17.29 32.52 25.22
N ALA A 5 -18.24 32.98 24.41
CA ALA A 5 -19.06 32.08 23.62
C ALA A 5 -18.12 31.34 22.67
N LYS A 6 -18.04 30.00 22.79
CA LYS A 6 -17.41 29.14 21.80
C LYS A 6 -18.05 29.46 20.45
N LYS A 7 -17.31 30.11 19.55
CA LYS A 7 -17.67 30.15 18.12
C LYS A 7 -17.82 28.70 17.69
N LYS A 8 -19.04 28.27 17.38
CA LYS A 8 -19.25 27.05 16.62
C LYS A 8 -18.56 27.26 15.28
N SER A 9 -17.46 26.55 15.06
CA SER A 9 -16.87 26.38 13.73
C SER A 9 -17.98 25.94 12.76
N PRO A 10 -17.95 26.38 11.49
CA PRO A 10 -18.80 25.75 10.48
C PRO A 10 -18.58 24.23 10.49
N PRO A 11 -19.60 23.40 10.20
CA PRO A 11 -19.44 21.95 10.19
C PRO A 11 -18.29 21.60 9.25
N GLN A 12 -17.21 21.09 9.81
CA GLN A 12 -16.05 20.65 9.06
C GLN A 12 -16.49 19.44 8.24
N HIS A 13 -16.35 19.51 6.91
CA HIS A 13 -16.68 18.39 6.03
C HIS A 13 -15.90 17.16 6.52
N LYS A 14 -16.58 16.02 6.71
CA LYS A 14 -15.90 14.78 7.10
C LYS A 14 -14.86 14.42 6.04
N HIS A 15 -13.73 13.88 6.50
CA HIS A 15 -12.64 13.46 5.64
C HIS A 15 -13.11 12.39 4.65
N ALA A 16 -12.77 12.49 3.37
CA ALA A 16 -13.28 11.58 2.33
C ALA A 16 -12.97 10.10 2.64
N TYR A 17 -11.78 9.82 3.17
CA TYR A 17 -11.36 8.48 3.62
C TYR A 17 -11.95 8.04 4.98
N LEU A 18 -12.96 8.75 5.51
CA LEU A 18 -13.74 8.38 6.69
C LEU A 18 -15.26 8.46 6.43
N SER A 19 -15.65 8.61 5.17
CA SER A 19 -17.05 8.75 4.72
C SER A 19 -17.42 7.69 3.70
N GLY A 20 -18.72 7.40 3.58
CA GLY A 20 -19.22 6.35 2.68
C GLY A 20 -18.61 4.99 3.04
N ASN A 21 -18.22 4.19 2.05
CA ASN A 21 -17.62 2.87 2.34
C ASN A 21 -16.16 2.95 2.83
N PHE A 22 -15.53 4.13 2.93
CA PHE A 22 -14.28 4.28 3.68
C PHE A 22 -14.50 4.41 5.19
N ALA A 23 -15.74 4.63 5.64
CA ALA A 23 -16.03 4.79 7.06
C ALA A 23 -15.66 3.51 7.85
N PRO A 24 -15.10 3.64 9.06
CA PRO A 24 -14.71 2.48 9.87
C PRO A 24 -15.93 1.63 10.24
N ILE A 25 -15.74 0.32 10.36
CA ILE A 25 -16.73 -0.61 10.92
C ILE A 25 -16.24 -1.14 12.27
N ASN A 26 -17.13 -1.15 13.27
CA ASN A 26 -16.78 -1.62 14.62
C ASN A 26 -17.19 -3.07 14.87
N GLN A 27 -18.10 -3.60 14.05
CA GLN A 27 -18.63 -4.94 14.20
C GLN A 27 -17.64 -5.97 13.64
N THR A 28 -17.33 -6.99 14.45
CA THR A 28 -16.68 -8.22 14.01
C THR A 28 -17.71 -9.32 13.89
N LEU A 29 -17.55 -10.18 12.89
CA LEU A 29 -18.36 -11.36 12.66
C LEU A 29 -17.43 -12.59 12.65
N PRO A 30 -17.79 -13.67 13.35
CA PRO A 30 -17.13 -14.96 13.16
C PRO A 30 -17.48 -15.49 11.76
N LEU A 31 -16.98 -16.67 11.40
CA LEU A 31 -17.40 -17.39 10.20
C LEU A 31 -18.93 -17.44 10.12
N THR A 32 -19.48 -16.69 9.18
CA THR A 32 -20.90 -16.42 9.02
C THR A 32 -21.32 -16.83 7.63
N THR A 33 -22.23 -17.80 7.54
CA THR A 33 -22.76 -18.33 6.29
C THR A 33 -23.26 -17.21 5.37
N CYS A 34 -22.82 -17.24 4.12
CA CYS A 34 -23.23 -16.30 3.07
C CYS A 34 -24.12 -16.98 2.05
N THR A 35 -25.09 -16.25 1.51
CA THR A 35 -25.79 -16.67 0.29
C THR A 35 -24.94 -16.31 -0.92
N TYR A 36 -25.10 -17.02 -2.03
CA TYR A 36 -24.41 -16.71 -3.27
C TYR A 36 -25.30 -16.96 -4.49
N GLU A 37 -24.97 -16.27 -5.58
CA GLU A 37 -25.57 -16.44 -6.91
C GLU A 37 -24.47 -16.91 -7.88
N GLY A 38 -24.88 -17.61 -8.94
CA GLY A 38 -23.95 -18.22 -9.90
C GLY A 38 -23.28 -19.47 -9.33
N ASP A 39 -22.12 -19.81 -9.91
CA ASP A 39 -21.37 -21.01 -9.55
C ASP A 39 -20.12 -20.64 -8.73
N ILE A 40 -19.86 -21.39 -7.67
CA ILE A 40 -18.60 -21.31 -6.92
C ILE A 40 -17.62 -22.30 -7.56
N PRO A 41 -16.50 -21.85 -8.16
CA PRO A 41 -15.52 -22.75 -8.75
C PRO A 41 -14.96 -23.74 -7.73
N CYS A 42 -14.74 -24.99 -8.15
CA CYS A 42 -14.24 -26.04 -7.26
C CYS A 42 -12.81 -25.78 -6.76
N GLU A 43 -12.07 -24.90 -7.45
CA GLU A 43 -10.76 -24.41 -7.05
C GLU A 43 -10.78 -23.58 -5.77
N LEU A 44 -11.91 -22.92 -5.48
CA LEU A 44 -12.08 -22.15 -4.26
C LEU A 44 -12.37 -23.06 -3.06
N ALA A 45 -12.85 -24.28 -3.29
CA ALA A 45 -13.27 -25.18 -2.23
C ALA A 45 -12.13 -25.48 -1.24
N GLY A 46 -12.38 -25.23 0.04
CA GLY A 46 -11.44 -25.38 1.15
C GLY A 46 -10.48 -24.20 1.34
N GLY A 47 -10.44 -23.22 0.43
CA GLY A 47 -9.59 -22.04 0.52
C GLY A 47 -10.28 -20.82 1.15
N GLU A 48 -9.54 -19.72 1.27
CA GLU A 48 -10.01 -18.46 1.83
C GLU A 48 -9.38 -17.25 1.11
N TYR A 49 -10.21 -16.26 0.76
CA TYR A 49 -9.72 -14.96 0.30
C TYR A 49 -9.75 -13.96 1.46
N VAL A 50 -8.60 -13.39 1.82
CA VAL A 50 -8.47 -12.44 2.93
C VAL A 50 -7.90 -11.12 2.44
N ARG A 51 -8.51 -10.00 2.85
CA ARG A 51 -8.02 -8.65 2.57
C ARG A 51 -7.74 -7.88 3.85
N ASN A 52 -6.66 -7.10 3.84
CA ASN A 52 -6.24 -6.24 4.94
C ASN A 52 -6.49 -4.75 4.60
N GLY A 53 -6.69 -3.91 5.61
CA GLY A 53 -6.85 -2.48 5.43
C GLY A 53 -6.99 -1.75 6.76
N GLY A 54 -6.78 -0.43 6.71
CA GLY A 54 -6.96 0.44 7.87
C GLY A 54 -8.43 0.63 8.24
N ASN A 55 -8.75 0.40 9.51
CA ASN A 55 -10.08 0.58 10.08
C ASN A 55 -9.93 1.23 11.48
N PRO A 56 -9.91 2.57 11.56
CA PRO A 56 -9.61 3.26 12.82
C PRO A 56 -10.65 3.02 13.91
N VAL A 57 -10.21 2.59 15.09
CA VAL A 57 -11.10 2.30 16.24
C VAL A 57 -11.62 3.56 16.93
N SER A 58 -10.82 4.63 16.96
CA SER A 58 -11.16 5.89 17.61
C SER A 58 -10.82 7.08 16.72
N ASN A 59 -11.82 7.85 16.31
CA ASN A 59 -11.67 9.09 15.55
C ASN A 59 -12.79 10.12 15.88
N GLU A 60 -13.36 10.07 17.09
CA GLU A 60 -14.54 10.88 17.47
C GLU A 60 -14.32 12.40 17.44
N ASP A 61 -13.07 12.89 17.39
CA ASP A 61 -12.78 14.32 17.28
C ASP A 61 -12.80 14.79 15.80
N LEU A 62 -13.92 15.45 15.44
CA LEU A 62 -14.21 16.15 14.17
C LEU A 62 -13.32 17.39 13.91
N GLY A 63 -12.00 17.26 14.08
CA GLY A 63 -11.02 18.33 13.82
C GLY A 63 -9.57 17.84 13.60
N ARG A 64 -9.38 16.55 13.34
CA ARG A 64 -8.05 15.91 13.22
C ARG A 64 -7.52 15.90 11.79
N ASP A 65 -6.19 15.97 11.64
CA ASP A 65 -5.50 15.42 10.46
C ASP A 65 -5.66 13.90 10.46
N ALA A 66 -6.29 13.34 9.42
CA ALA A 66 -6.46 11.91 9.23
C ALA A 66 -5.78 11.49 7.94
N HIS A 67 -5.11 10.34 7.95
CA HIS A 67 -4.57 9.73 6.74
C HIS A 67 -5.20 8.35 6.55
N TRP A 68 -5.52 7.97 5.31
CA TRP A 68 -6.15 6.67 5.02
C TRP A 68 -5.34 5.49 5.57
N PHE A 69 -4.01 5.60 5.56
CA PHE A 69 -3.08 4.56 6.05
C PHE A 69 -2.90 4.50 7.58
N ASP A 70 -3.51 5.40 8.36
CA ASP A 70 -3.33 5.43 9.82
C ASP A 70 -4.17 4.40 10.59
N GLY A 71 -5.22 3.85 9.98
CA GLY A 71 -6.23 3.04 10.68
C GLY A 71 -5.67 1.74 11.24
N ASP A 72 -6.22 1.26 12.35
CA ASP A 72 -5.88 -0.06 12.91
C ASP A 72 -6.18 -1.17 11.89
N GLY A 73 -5.33 -2.20 11.79
CA GLY A 73 -5.54 -3.27 10.84
C GLY A 73 -6.81 -4.07 11.11
N MET A 74 -7.66 -4.22 10.10
CA MET A 74 -8.80 -5.14 10.11
C MET A 74 -8.75 -6.03 8.88
N LEU A 75 -8.86 -7.34 9.12
CA LEU A 75 -8.95 -8.36 8.10
C LEU A 75 -10.40 -8.68 7.80
N SER A 76 -10.72 -8.87 6.52
CA SER A 76 -12.01 -9.38 6.04
C SER A 76 -11.75 -10.59 5.13
N GLY A 77 -12.35 -11.72 5.47
CA GLY A 77 -12.17 -13.01 4.82
C GLY A 77 -13.48 -13.60 4.30
N VAL A 78 -13.39 -14.34 3.20
CA VAL A 78 -14.44 -15.28 2.75
C VAL A 78 -13.81 -16.65 2.62
N SER A 79 -14.18 -17.56 3.52
CA SER A 79 -13.77 -18.95 3.52
C SER A 79 -14.78 -19.78 2.74
N PHE A 80 -14.31 -20.73 1.93
CA PHE A 80 -15.14 -21.56 1.05
C PHE A 80 -15.20 -22.99 1.60
N THR A 81 -15.96 -23.19 2.67
CA THR A 81 -16.00 -24.45 3.43
C THR A 81 -16.66 -25.58 2.64
N ARG A 82 -15.98 -26.73 2.55
CA ARG A 82 -16.56 -27.96 1.98
C ARG A 82 -17.65 -28.50 2.88
N GLN A 83 -18.80 -28.78 2.30
CA GLN A 83 -19.90 -29.46 2.97
C GLN A 83 -19.77 -30.98 2.81
N PRO A 84 -20.33 -31.78 3.74
CA PRO A 84 -20.29 -33.24 3.66
C PRO A 84 -20.92 -33.82 2.39
N ASP A 85 -21.83 -33.09 1.74
CA ASP A 85 -22.48 -33.47 0.48
C ASP A 85 -21.64 -33.13 -0.77
N GLY A 86 -20.46 -32.54 -0.59
CA GLY A 86 -19.56 -32.12 -1.66
C GLY A 86 -19.82 -30.71 -2.20
N SER A 87 -20.85 -30.01 -1.71
CA SER A 87 -21.07 -28.60 -2.03
C SER A 87 -20.07 -27.68 -1.31
N VAL A 88 -20.01 -26.42 -1.74
CA VAL A 88 -19.15 -25.39 -1.13
C VAL A 88 -20.03 -24.30 -0.55
N GLN A 89 -19.80 -23.98 0.71
CA GLN A 89 -20.52 -22.93 1.43
C GLN A 89 -19.56 -21.77 1.74
N PRO A 90 -19.73 -20.59 1.12
CA PRO A 90 -18.98 -19.42 1.50
C PRO A 90 -19.40 -18.92 2.90
N GLU A 91 -18.42 -18.54 3.70
CA GLU A 91 -18.58 -18.02 5.05
C GLU A 91 -17.70 -16.78 5.22
N PHE A 92 -18.31 -15.66 5.62
CA PHE A 92 -17.62 -14.39 5.84
C PHE A 92 -17.11 -14.29 7.27
N VAL A 93 -15.94 -13.70 7.45
CA VAL A 93 -15.34 -13.42 8.76
C VAL A 93 -14.62 -12.07 8.72
N ASN A 94 -14.63 -11.32 9.81
CA ASN A 94 -13.75 -10.16 9.95
C ASN A 94 -13.27 -9.98 11.39
N GLN A 95 -11.99 -9.65 11.53
CA GLN A 95 -11.35 -9.47 12.84
C GLN A 95 -10.40 -8.27 12.79
N TYR A 96 -10.35 -7.54 13.90
CA TYR A 96 -9.26 -6.61 14.14
C TYR A 96 -7.97 -7.38 14.40
N ILE A 97 -6.86 -6.87 13.86
CA ILE A 97 -5.53 -7.36 14.20
C ILE A 97 -5.16 -6.80 15.57
N LEU A 98 -4.97 -7.69 16.55
CA LEU A 98 -4.75 -7.32 17.94
C LEU A 98 -3.29 -6.91 18.19
N THR A 99 -2.89 -5.80 17.56
CA THR A 99 -1.59 -5.15 17.77
C THR A 99 -1.47 -4.56 19.16
N ASP A 100 -0.26 -4.22 19.59
CA ASP A 100 -0.07 -3.62 20.91
C ASP A 100 -0.72 -2.23 21.00
N ILE A 101 -0.76 -1.48 19.88
CA ILE A 101 -1.43 -0.18 19.76
C ILE A 101 -2.95 -0.34 19.86
N PHE A 102 -3.52 -1.30 19.13
CA PHE A 102 -4.96 -1.59 19.19
C PHE A 102 -5.37 -1.97 20.62
N LEU A 103 -4.68 -2.95 21.21
CA LEU A 103 -4.98 -3.46 22.54
C LEU A 103 -4.84 -2.37 23.63
N SER A 104 -3.83 -1.51 23.51
CA SER A 104 -3.66 -0.36 24.42
C SER A 104 -4.80 0.65 24.26
N THR A 105 -5.20 0.94 23.02
CA THR A 105 -6.30 1.88 22.71
C THR A 105 -7.64 1.39 23.28
N VAL A 106 -7.99 0.10 23.06
CA VAL A 106 -9.25 -0.45 23.58
C VAL A 106 -9.26 -0.67 25.09
N ALA A 107 -8.10 -0.78 25.73
CA ALA A 107 -7.97 -0.86 27.18
C ALA A 107 -8.07 0.53 27.84
N SER A 108 -7.54 1.58 27.19
CA SER A 108 -7.54 2.94 27.71
C SER A 108 -8.75 3.76 27.25
N SER A 109 -9.91 3.57 27.90
CA SER A 109 -11.15 4.33 27.62
C SER A 109 -11.05 5.85 27.79
N ARG A 110 -9.97 6.35 28.40
CA ARG A 110 -9.73 7.79 28.63
C ARG A 110 -8.96 8.47 27.50
N LEU A 111 -8.28 7.71 26.63
CA LEU A 111 -7.57 8.27 25.48
C LEU A 111 -8.58 8.58 24.38
N ARG A 112 -8.82 9.87 24.11
CA ARG A 112 -9.71 10.31 23.02
C ARG A 112 -8.99 10.50 21.69
N SER A 113 -7.67 10.63 21.74
CA SER A 113 -6.78 10.75 20.58
C SER A 113 -5.91 9.50 20.44
N PRO A 114 -5.73 8.96 19.22
CA PRO A 114 -4.87 7.80 18.99
C PRO A 114 -3.45 7.98 19.49
N ILE A 115 -2.81 6.87 19.84
CA ILE A 115 -1.47 6.86 20.45
C ILE A 115 -0.43 7.43 19.47
N LEU A 116 -0.50 7.04 18.20
CA LEU A 116 0.43 7.46 17.16
C LEU A 116 0.02 8.78 16.48
N PRO A 117 0.97 9.61 16.07
CA PRO A 117 0.69 10.75 15.20
C PRO A 117 0.20 10.27 13.83
N SER A 118 -0.68 11.04 13.20
CA SER A 118 -1.12 10.77 11.83
C SER A 118 0.01 11.01 10.84
N ILE A 119 0.10 10.20 9.77
CA ILE A 119 0.96 10.49 8.62
C ILE A 119 0.63 11.87 8.03
N ALA A 120 -0.65 12.28 8.03
CA ALA A 120 -1.07 13.59 7.57
C ALA A 120 -0.38 14.73 8.36
N THR A 121 -0.20 14.58 9.67
CA THR A 121 0.56 15.55 10.49
C THR A 121 2.06 15.57 10.14
N LEU A 122 2.62 14.46 9.68
CA LEU A 122 4.04 14.35 9.29
C LEU A 122 4.33 14.92 7.89
N VAL A 123 3.32 14.94 7.00
CA VAL A 123 3.44 15.48 5.64
C VAL A 123 2.94 16.92 5.51
N ASN A 124 2.15 17.41 6.46
CA ASN A 124 1.59 18.77 6.40
C ASN A 124 2.69 19.83 6.57
N PRO A 125 3.00 20.63 5.53
CA PRO A 125 4.03 21.67 5.60
C PRO A 125 3.64 22.84 6.50
N LEU A 126 2.35 22.98 6.84
CA LEU A 126 1.83 24.02 7.73
C LEU A 126 1.83 23.60 9.21
N ALA A 127 2.09 22.32 9.50
CA ALA A 127 2.19 21.85 10.88
C ALA A 127 3.45 22.45 11.52
N SER A 128 3.28 23.18 12.62
CA SER A 128 4.44 23.79 13.30
C SER A 128 5.36 22.71 13.85
N LEU A 129 6.68 22.94 13.75
CA LEU A 129 7.70 22.06 14.33
C LEU A 129 7.38 21.70 15.78
N PHE A 130 6.93 22.69 16.56
CA PHE A 130 6.53 22.53 17.95
C PHE A 130 5.37 21.53 18.12
N THR A 131 4.33 21.62 17.27
CA THR A 131 3.20 20.68 17.27
C THR A 131 3.64 19.25 16.98
N ILE A 132 4.48 19.05 15.97
CA ILE A 132 4.99 17.72 15.58
C ILE A 132 5.83 17.13 16.73
N VAL A 133 6.74 17.92 17.30
CA VAL A 133 7.57 17.50 18.44
C VAL A 133 6.72 17.12 19.65
N LEU A 134 5.69 17.90 19.99
CA LEU A 134 4.78 17.57 21.09
C LEU A 134 4.00 16.26 20.85
N ARG A 135 3.54 16.00 19.62
CA ARG A 135 2.82 14.76 19.27
C ARG A 135 3.74 13.54 19.36
N ILE A 136 5.00 13.67 18.91
CA ILE A 136 6.02 12.61 19.04
C ILE A 136 6.34 12.37 20.52
N LEU A 137 6.59 13.43 21.31
CA LEU A 137 6.86 13.32 22.74
C LEU A 137 5.70 12.68 23.51
N ARG A 138 4.45 13.04 23.18
CA ARG A 138 3.25 12.40 23.73
C ARG A 138 3.27 10.89 23.48
N THR A 139 3.56 10.47 22.25
CA THR A 139 3.66 9.04 21.89
C THR A 139 4.71 8.34 22.71
N ILE A 140 5.91 8.92 22.83
CA ILE A 140 7.01 8.39 23.64
C ILE A 140 6.58 8.23 25.10
N VAL A 141 5.92 9.24 25.68
CA VAL A 141 5.42 9.17 27.06
C VAL A 141 4.40 8.05 27.23
N LEU A 142 3.43 7.91 26.32
CA LEU A 142 2.43 6.83 26.37
C LEU A 142 3.07 5.44 26.26
N VAL A 143 4.07 5.29 25.37
CA VAL A 143 4.84 4.05 25.25
C VAL A 143 5.58 3.75 26.55
N VAL A 144 6.32 4.71 27.12
CA VAL A 144 7.04 4.54 28.40
C VAL A 144 6.08 4.18 29.53
N LEU A 145 4.93 4.86 29.64
CA LEU A 145 3.90 4.56 30.64
C LEU A 145 3.37 3.13 30.52
N SER A 146 3.31 2.57 29.30
CA SER A 146 2.86 1.19 29.08
C SER A 146 3.80 0.13 29.68
N PHE A 147 5.06 0.46 29.95
CA PHE A 147 6.04 -0.42 30.61
C PHE A 147 6.05 -0.27 32.15
N LEU A 148 5.33 0.71 32.71
CA LEU A 148 5.30 0.93 34.15
C LEU A 148 4.30 0.01 34.87
N PRO A 149 4.49 -0.25 36.17
CA PRO A 149 3.54 -1.02 36.98
C PRO A 149 2.13 -0.43 36.93
N GLY A 150 1.12 -1.28 36.72
CA GLY A 150 -0.27 -0.85 36.53
C GLY A 150 -0.71 -0.74 35.06
N SER A 151 0.15 -1.12 34.10
CA SER A 151 -0.27 -1.40 32.73
C SER A 151 -0.68 -2.86 32.55
N THR A 152 -1.80 -3.09 31.88
CA THR A 152 -2.25 -4.45 31.49
C THR A 152 -1.34 -5.05 30.43
N ARG A 153 -0.78 -4.21 29.53
CA ARG A 153 0.11 -4.65 28.45
C ARG A 153 1.10 -3.56 28.05
N ALA A 154 2.33 -3.95 27.76
CA ALA A 154 3.34 -3.05 27.23
C ALA A 154 3.24 -2.92 25.70
N ILE A 155 3.43 -1.70 25.20
CA ILE A 155 3.52 -1.43 23.75
C ILE A 155 4.92 -1.82 23.28
N LYS A 156 5.09 -3.06 22.84
CA LYS A 156 6.39 -3.56 22.34
C LYS A 156 6.66 -3.08 20.93
N ARG A 157 5.62 -3.00 20.10
CA ARG A 157 5.68 -2.57 18.70
C ARG A 157 4.61 -1.52 18.41
N ILE A 158 4.96 -0.56 17.57
CA ILE A 158 4.08 0.56 17.20
C ILE A 158 3.30 0.32 15.89
N SER A 159 3.39 -0.89 15.31
CA SER A 159 2.73 -1.18 14.04
C SER A 159 1.23 -1.39 14.20
N VAL A 160 0.48 -0.94 13.20
CA VAL A 160 -0.96 -1.18 13.04
C VAL A 160 -1.28 -2.40 12.18
N ALA A 161 -0.28 -3.00 11.52
CA ALA A 161 -0.39 -4.22 10.72
C ALA A 161 -1.52 -4.21 9.66
N ASN A 162 -1.80 -3.06 9.05
CA ASN A 162 -3.01 -2.82 8.25
C ASN A 162 -2.85 -2.92 6.73
N THR A 163 -1.69 -3.32 6.21
CA THR A 163 -1.33 -3.07 4.81
C THR A 163 -1.58 -4.27 3.91
N ALA A 164 -0.94 -5.41 4.19
CA ALA A 164 -1.12 -6.64 3.39
C ALA A 164 -1.19 -7.88 4.28
N ILE A 165 -1.41 -9.04 3.67
CA ILE A 165 -1.32 -10.35 4.30
C ILE A 165 -0.77 -11.36 3.29
N LEU A 166 0.14 -12.25 3.72
CA LEU A 166 0.76 -13.26 2.84
C LEU A 166 0.99 -14.58 3.59
N TYR A 167 1.28 -15.66 2.85
CA TYR A 167 1.61 -16.97 3.43
C TYR A 167 3.12 -17.25 3.39
N HIS A 168 3.69 -17.71 4.49
CA HIS A 168 5.06 -18.22 4.52
C HIS A 168 5.25 -19.26 5.63
N ASP A 169 5.82 -20.43 5.29
CA ASP A 169 6.23 -21.48 6.24
C ASP A 169 5.15 -21.83 7.27
N GLY A 170 3.92 -22.12 6.81
CA GLY A 170 2.80 -22.50 7.68
C GLY A 170 2.14 -21.35 8.43
N ARG A 171 2.31 -20.10 7.98
CA ARG A 171 1.81 -18.90 8.66
C ARG A 171 1.17 -17.93 7.68
N ALA A 172 -0.03 -17.47 7.98
CA ALA A 172 -0.54 -16.22 7.42
C ALA A 172 0.04 -15.04 8.21
N LEU A 173 0.62 -14.07 7.52
CA LEU A 173 1.37 -12.96 8.10
C LEU A 173 0.79 -11.63 7.60
N ALA A 174 0.14 -10.88 8.49
CA ALA A 174 -0.30 -9.52 8.22
C ALA A 174 0.86 -8.53 8.38
N THR A 175 1.01 -7.59 7.46
CA THR A 175 2.19 -6.74 7.35
C THR A 175 1.83 -5.25 7.36
N CYS A 176 2.79 -4.44 7.76
CA CYS A 176 2.77 -2.98 7.65
C CYS A 176 4.20 -2.46 7.81
N GLU A 177 4.56 -1.43 7.04
CA GLU A 177 5.92 -0.85 7.01
C GLU A 177 6.44 -0.36 8.37
N SER A 178 5.54 -0.14 9.33
CA SER A 178 5.85 0.38 10.66
C SER A 178 6.23 -0.70 11.69
N GLY A 179 6.38 -1.97 11.29
CA GLY A 179 6.84 -3.03 12.18
C GLY A 179 6.94 -4.41 11.55
N PRO A 180 7.17 -5.43 12.39
CA PRO A 180 7.33 -6.79 11.90
C PRO A 180 5.99 -7.41 11.51
N PRO A 181 5.98 -8.50 10.71
CA PRO A 181 4.77 -9.21 10.39
C PRO A 181 4.06 -9.76 11.63
N MET A 182 2.74 -9.82 11.59
CA MET A 182 1.86 -10.36 12.63
C MET A 182 1.25 -11.67 12.15
N ARG A 183 1.47 -12.77 12.88
CA ARG A 183 0.87 -14.05 12.54
C ARG A 183 -0.64 -14.05 12.83
N ILE A 184 -1.41 -14.55 11.86
CA ILE A 184 -2.86 -14.71 11.89
C ILE A 184 -3.19 -16.19 11.72
N ALA A 185 -4.22 -16.67 12.42
CA ALA A 185 -4.77 -18.00 12.27
C ALA A 185 -5.87 -17.99 11.19
N LEU A 186 -5.80 -18.92 10.23
CA LEU A 186 -6.88 -19.12 9.25
C LEU A 186 -7.72 -20.37 9.63
N PRO A 187 -9.02 -20.40 9.32
CA PRO A 187 -9.80 -19.34 8.67
C PRO A 187 -10.50 -18.36 9.64
N GLY A 188 -10.27 -18.45 10.95
CA GLY A 188 -10.97 -17.61 11.94
C GLY A 188 -10.45 -16.17 12.05
N LEU A 189 -9.29 -15.87 11.44
CA LEU A 189 -8.58 -14.58 11.48
C LEU A 189 -8.12 -14.16 12.88
N GLU A 190 -7.93 -15.10 13.81
CA GLU A 190 -7.44 -14.80 15.15
C GLU A 190 -5.98 -14.34 15.11
N THR A 191 -5.66 -13.30 15.90
CA THR A 191 -4.28 -12.79 15.97
C THR A 191 -3.44 -13.68 16.88
N VAL A 192 -2.39 -14.31 16.32
CA VAL A 192 -1.47 -15.18 17.07
C VAL A 192 -0.39 -14.35 17.78
N GLY A 193 0.34 -13.51 17.05
CA GLY A 193 1.38 -12.66 17.63
C GLY A 193 2.46 -12.20 16.66
N TRP A 194 3.34 -11.32 17.13
CA TRP A 194 4.42 -10.78 16.29
C TRP A 194 5.37 -11.89 15.85
N TYR A 195 5.70 -11.92 14.56
CA TYR A 195 6.66 -12.83 13.95
C TYR A 195 8.01 -12.14 13.85
N ASP A 196 9.08 -12.80 14.28
CA ASP A 196 10.42 -12.21 14.36
C ASP A 196 11.38 -12.64 13.24
N GLY A 197 10.85 -13.29 12.20
CA GLY A 197 11.66 -13.89 11.13
C GLY A 197 12.00 -15.35 11.38
N ASN A 198 11.71 -15.85 12.58
CA ASN A 198 11.95 -17.24 12.95
C ASN A 198 10.71 -17.88 13.59
N ARG A 199 10.16 -17.24 14.62
CA ARG A 199 9.00 -17.69 15.40
C ARG A 199 8.01 -16.54 15.62
N ALA A 200 6.73 -16.87 15.77
CA ALA A 200 5.74 -15.93 16.29
C ALA A 200 5.47 -16.14 17.79
N GLU A 201 5.13 -15.07 18.52
CA GLU A 201 4.97 -15.11 20.00
C GLU A 201 4.03 -16.21 20.51
N GLY A 202 2.98 -16.57 19.75
CA GLY A 202 1.96 -17.58 20.11
C GLY A 202 2.24 -19.01 19.62
N GLU A 203 3.44 -19.32 19.13
CA GLU A 203 3.81 -20.67 18.66
C GLU A 203 4.47 -21.51 19.76
N PRO A 204 4.49 -22.85 19.66
CA PRO A 204 5.26 -23.69 20.58
C PRO A 204 6.74 -23.30 20.70
N GLU A 205 7.30 -23.41 21.91
CA GLU A 205 8.75 -23.27 22.16
C GLU A 205 9.50 -24.53 21.71
N ALA A 206 9.70 -24.69 20.40
CA ALA A 206 10.39 -25.85 19.83
C ALA A 206 11.61 -25.48 18.97
N HIS A 207 12.21 -24.30 19.18
CA HIS A 207 13.17 -23.73 18.25
C HIS A 207 14.59 -23.52 18.84
N ASP A 208 15.62 -23.67 18.00
CA ASP A 208 17.01 -23.33 18.30
C ASP A 208 17.19 -21.80 18.46
N LYS A 209 17.41 -21.35 19.70
CA LYS A 209 17.61 -19.93 20.04
C LYS A 209 18.78 -19.26 19.30
N ASN A 210 19.62 -20.02 18.59
CA ASN A 210 20.71 -19.51 17.78
C ASN A 210 20.31 -19.14 16.33
N ASP A 211 19.10 -19.46 15.86
CA ASP A 211 18.74 -19.08 14.49
C ASP A 211 18.56 -17.57 14.35
N PRO A 212 18.92 -17.01 13.18
CA PRO A 212 18.77 -15.59 12.91
C PRO A 212 17.30 -15.14 13.06
N SER A 213 17.10 -14.10 13.86
CA SER A 213 15.85 -13.36 14.03
C SER A 213 16.14 -11.89 13.79
N PHE A 214 15.17 -11.14 13.25
CA PHE A 214 15.31 -9.69 13.12
C PHE A 214 15.01 -8.95 14.43
N SER A 215 14.58 -9.65 15.50
CA SER A 215 14.43 -9.07 16.83
C SER A 215 15.77 -8.51 17.33
N GLY A 216 15.90 -7.18 17.31
CA GLY A 216 17.14 -6.52 17.70
C GLY A 216 17.32 -6.48 19.22
N SER A 217 18.56 -6.63 19.69
CA SER A 217 18.95 -6.26 21.05
C SER A 217 19.36 -4.77 21.12
N GLY A 218 19.05 -4.10 22.24
CA GLY A 218 19.44 -2.70 22.50
C GLY A 218 18.36 -1.63 22.26
N LEU A 219 18.68 -0.37 22.57
CA LEU A 219 17.72 0.76 22.66
C LEU A 219 17.02 1.10 21.32
N LEU A 220 17.65 0.78 20.18
CA LEU A 220 17.14 1.02 18.83
C LEU A 220 16.74 -0.28 18.11
N GLY A 221 16.76 -1.42 18.81
CA GLY A 221 16.48 -2.74 18.23
C GLY A 221 15.11 -2.82 17.56
N PHE A 222 14.11 -2.13 18.14
CA PHE A 222 12.74 -2.12 17.63
C PHE A 222 12.59 -1.51 16.22
N MET A 223 13.44 -0.55 15.82
CA MET A 223 13.39 0.04 14.48
C MET A 223 13.96 -0.89 13.41
N ARG A 224 14.84 -1.82 13.80
CA ARG A 224 15.41 -2.80 12.88
C ARG A 224 14.39 -3.88 12.49
N GLU A 225 13.26 -3.92 13.17
CA GLU A 225 12.15 -4.85 12.90
C GLU A 225 11.12 -4.27 11.93
N TRP A 226 11.35 -3.06 11.42
CA TRP A 226 10.46 -2.42 10.46
C TRP A 226 10.71 -3.01 9.08
N THR A 227 9.85 -3.94 8.70
CA THR A 227 9.92 -4.65 7.42
C THR A 227 9.00 -3.99 6.40
N THR A 228 9.27 -4.18 5.11
CA THR A 228 8.30 -3.87 4.04
C THR A 228 6.92 -4.48 4.31
N ALA A 229 5.86 -3.81 3.83
CA ALA A 229 4.53 -4.39 3.78
C ALA A 229 4.39 -5.47 2.69
N HIS A 230 5.30 -5.53 1.73
CA HIS A 230 5.25 -6.42 0.56
C HIS A 230 6.38 -7.47 0.53
N PRO A 231 6.60 -8.29 1.58
CA PRO A 231 7.50 -9.44 1.45
C PRO A 231 7.13 -10.29 0.24
N LYS A 232 8.14 -10.80 -0.47
CA LYS A 232 7.95 -11.63 -1.66
C LYS A 232 8.40 -13.05 -1.35
N VAL A 233 7.59 -14.06 -1.67
CA VAL A 233 7.90 -15.47 -1.41
C VAL A 233 8.20 -16.16 -2.74
N ASP A 234 9.35 -16.81 -2.84
CA ASP A 234 9.73 -17.53 -4.05
C ASP A 234 8.83 -18.75 -4.25
N PRO A 235 8.11 -18.89 -5.38
CA PRO A 235 7.21 -20.01 -5.58
C PRO A 235 7.93 -21.36 -5.66
N THR A 236 9.23 -21.38 -5.97
CA THR A 236 10.07 -22.57 -6.10
C THR A 236 10.83 -22.88 -4.81
N THR A 237 11.64 -21.94 -4.30
CA THR A 237 12.48 -22.19 -3.11
C THR A 237 11.72 -22.03 -1.80
N LYS A 238 10.56 -21.37 -1.85
CA LYS A 238 9.73 -20.99 -0.70
C LYS A 238 10.45 -20.09 0.31
N GLU A 239 11.55 -19.45 -0.10
CA GLU A 239 12.21 -18.41 0.68
C GLU A 239 11.40 -17.12 0.64
N MET A 240 11.30 -16.42 1.77
CA MET A 240 10.70 -15.10 1.86
C MET A 240 11.77 -14.02 1.89
N MET A 241 11.69 -13.10 0.94
CA MET A 241 12.54 -11.93 0.82
C MET A 241 11.84 -10.72 1.40
N LEU A 242 12.56 -9.90 2.17
CA LEU A 242 12.05 -8.64 2.72
C LEU A 242 13.19 -7.65 2.95
N PHE A 243 12.91 -6.36 2.81
CA PHE A 243 13.81 -5.30 3.25
C PHE A 243 13.34 -4.67 4.55
N HIS A 244 14.27 -3.99 5.22
CA HIS A 244 14.05 -3.19 6.41
C HIS A 244 14.49 -1.77 6.12
N SER A 245 13.69 -0.80 6.55
CA SER A 245 13.97 0.64 6.39
C SER A 245 14.09 1.30 7.75
N THR A 246 15.17 2.04 7.97
CA THR A 246 15.45 2.70 9.25
C THR A 246 15.83 4.17 9.07
N PHE A 247 15.83 4.94 10.16
CA PHE A 247 16.21 6.35 10.17
C PHE A 247 17.71 6.61 10.32
N PHE A 248 18.53 5.57 10.43
CA PHE A 248 19.96 5.69 10.69
C PHE A 248 20.77 4.70 9.83
N PRO A 249 22.03 4.98 9.50
CA PRO A 249 22.86 4.04 8.74
C PRO A 249 23.05 2.69 9.48
N PRO A 250 22.97 1.54 8.79
CA PRO A 250 22.54 1.37 7.40
C PRO A 250 21.04 1.62 7.24
N TYR A 251 20.67 2.56 6.35
CA TYR A 251 19.28 2.98 6.17
C TYR A 251 18.39 1.87 5.60
N VAL A 252 18.97 0.97 4.80
CA VAL A 252 18.29 -0.18 4.24
C VAL A 252 19.06 -1.46 4.53
N GLN A 253 18.34 -2.45 5.02
CA GLN A 253 18.85 -3.79 5.25
C GLN A 253 17.95 -4.80 4.52
N TYR A 254 18.46 -5.97 4.21
CA TYR A 254 17.77 -6.98 3.41
C TYR A 254 17.87 -8.36 4.08
N SER A 255 16.80 -9.13 4.00
CA SER A 255 16.71 -10.47 4.59
C SER A 255 16.08 -11.48 3.63
N ILE A 256 16.53 -12.73 3.76
CA ILE A 256 15.99 -13.93 3.12
C ILE A 256 15.72 -14.93 4.24
N ILE A 257 14.46 -15.30 4.40
CA ILE A 257 14.00 -16.23 5.43
C ILE A 257 13.59 -17.53 4.72
N PRO A 258 14.34 -18.63 4.87
CA PRO A 258 13.95 -19.93 4.33
C PRO A 258 12.85 -20.58 5.18
N GLN A 259 12.13 -21.54 4.59
CA GLN A 259 11.27 -22.45 5.33
C GLN A 259 12.05 -23.22 6.40
N ALA A 260 11.42 -23.48 7.54
CA ALA A 260 12.10 -24.18 8.62
C ALA A 260 12.58 -25.59 8.21
N SER A 261 11.82 -26.27 7.35
CA SER A 261 12.14 -27.60 6.83
C SER A 261 13.34 -27.63 5.87
N SER A 262 13.66 -26.50 5.22
CA SER A 262 14.78 -26.40 4.26
C SER A 262 16.05 -25.81 4.87
N ARG A 263 16.02 -25.44 6.16
CA ARG A 263 17.20 -24.93 6.88
C ARG A 263 18.28 -26.00 7.00
N SER A 264 19.50 -25.57 6.72
CA SER A 264 20.72 -26.37 6.88
C SER A 264 21.87 -25.48 7.34
N ASP A 265 23.02 -26.05 7.72
CA ASP A 265 24.19 -25.24 8.08
C ASP A 265 24.65 -24.30 6.95
N SER A 266 24.43 -24.70 5.69
CA SER A 266 24.68 -23.88 4.50
C SER A 266 23.53 -22.95 4.11
N ASN A 267 22.33 -23.14 4.66
CA ASN A 267 21.13 -22.36 4.34
C ASN A 267 20.37 -21.92 5.60
N LYS A 268 21.03 -21.13 6.46
CA LYS A 268 20.39 -20.55 7.66
C LYS A 268 19.54 -19.31 7.36
N GLY A 269 19.44 -18.93 6.08
CA GLY A 269 18.90 -17.64 5.68
C GLY A 269 19.88 -16.50 5.89
N MET A 270 19.42 -15.30 5.58
CA MET A 270 20.16 -14.06 5.65
C MET A 270 19.30 -13.03 6.36
N VAL A 271 19.78 -12.41 7.43
CA VAL A 271 18.99 -11.45 8.20
C VAL A 271 19.71 -10.10 8.28
N GLN A 272 18.96 -9.04 7.99
CA GLN A 272 19.36 -7.65 8.18
C GLN A 272 20.73 -7.29 7.57
N ARG A 273 21.05 -7.81 6.37
CA ARG A 273 22.28 -7.48 5.67
C ARG A 273 22.20 -6.08 5.05
N PRO A 274 23.17 -5.18 5.27
CA PRO A 274 23.11 -3.84 4.71
C PRO A 274 23.05 -3.85 3.18
N VAL A 275 22.25 -2.95 2.60
CA VAL A 275 22.28 -2.63 1.17
C VAL A 275 23.09 -1.32 1.01
N PRO A 276 24.32 -1.36 0.47
CA PRO A 276 25.16 -0.16 0.35
C PRO A 276 24.59 0.88 -0.62
N GLY A 277 24.99 2.15 -0.49
CA GLY A 277 24.72 3.21 -1.47
C GLY A 277 23.48 4.07 -1.21
N ILE A 278 22.65 3.71 -0.23
CA ILE A 278 21.53 4.54 0.24
C ILE A 278 22.04 5.44 1.36
N THR A 279 21.94 6.75 1.17
CA THR A 279 22.60 7.77 2.01
C THR A 279 21.65 8.53 2.93
N GLY A 280 20.36 8.19 2.92
CA GLY A 280 19.36 8.81 3.78
C GLY A 280 18.15 7.92 3.98
N ALA A 281 17.31 8.27 4.95
CA ALA A 281 16.06 7.57 5.22
C ALA A 281 15.04 7.82 4.10
N LYS A 282 14.54 6.73 3.52
CA LYS A 282 13.62 6.75 2.38
C LYS A 282 12.29 6.13 2.74
N MET A 283 11.22 6.69 2.18
CA MET A 283 9.93 6.02 2.17
C MET A 283 9.95 5.00 1.03
N MET A 284 10.00 3.71 1.37
CA MET A 284 9.98 2.60 0.41
C MET A 284 8.86 1.65 0.79
N HIS A 285 7.90 1.50 -0.12
CA HIS A 285 6.73 0.66 0.10
C HIS A 285 6.99 -0.79 -0.35
N ASP A 286 7.38 -0.96 -1.61
CA ASP A 286 7.59 -2.25 -2.27
C ASP A 286 8.97 -2.34 -2.94
N PHE A 287 9.31 -3.50 -3.48
CA PHE A 287 10.58 -3.81 -4.13
C PHE A 287 10.42 -4.95 -5.15
N GLY A 288 11.31 -5.01 -6.14
CA GLY A 288 11.28 -6.06 -7.15
C GLY A 288 12.14 -7.26 -6.77
N VAL A 289 11.69 -8.47 -7.07
CA VAL A 289 12.48 -9.70 -6.87
C VAL A 289 12.27 -10.63 -8.07
N SER A 290 13.34 -10.97 -8.78
CA SER A 290 13.40 -12.01 -9.82
C SER A 290 14.09 -13.25 -9.28
N LEU A 291 13.99 -14.44 -9.87
CA LEU A 291 14.61 -15.69 -9.37
C LEU A 291 16.05 -15.59 -8.84
N LYS A 292 16.88 -14.69 -9.37
CA LYS A 292 18.29 -14.51 -8.99
C LYS A 292 18.62 -13.14 -8.43
N HIS A 293 17.81 -12.10 -8.68
CA HIS A 293 18.12 -10.73 -8.28
C HIS A 293 17.03 -10.06 -7.45
N THR A 294 17.44 -9.03 -6.72
CA THR A 294 16.56 -8.12 -5.98
C THR A 294 16.81 -6.69 -6.48
N ILE A 295 15.73 -5.90 -6.53
CA ILE A 295 15.70 -4.51 -6.98
C ILE A 295 15.15 -3.66 -5.84
N ILE A 296 16.02 -2.90 -5.18
CA ILE A 296 15.63 -1.91 -4.16
C ILE A 296 15.44 -0.54 -4.81
N MET A 297 14.35 0.15 -4.46
CA MET A 297 13.97 1.42 -5.08
C MET A 297 14.37 2.61 -4.21
N ASP A 298 15.50 3.22 -4.53
CA ASP A 298 15.93 4.47 -3.90
C ASP A 298 15.32 5.67 -4.64
N LEU A 299 14.06 5.95 -4.32
CA LEU A 299 13.27 7.03 -4.91
C LEU A 299 13.53 8.38 -4.21
N PRO A 300 13.26 9.52 -4.87
CA PRO A 300 13.44 10.84 -4.26
C PRO A 300 12.32 11.23 -3.28
N LEU A 301 11.76 10.24 -2.57
CA LEU A 301 10.78 10.41 -1.49
C LEU A 301 11.46 10.10 -0.14
N SER A 302 11.77 11.16 0.60
CA SER A 302 12.44 11.04 1.90
C SER A 302 11.44 10.82 3.03
N LEU A 303 11.87 10.09 4.07
CA LEU A 303 11.18 9.97 5.35
C LEU A 303 12.21 10.27 6.45
N ASP A 304 12.55 11.54 6.63
CA ASP A 304 13.66 11.96 7.49
C ASP A 304 13.17 12.95 8.56
N PRO A 305 13.06 12.53 9.84
CA PRO A 305 12.71 13.43 10.93
C PRO A 305 13.64 14.65 11.06
N LEU A 306 14.89 14.58 10.56
CA LEU A 306 15.82 15.71 10.55
C LEU A 306 15.45 16.80 9.52
N ASN A 307 14.56 16.52 8.57
CA ASN A 307 14.02 17.52 7.65
C ASN A 307 13.32 18.66 8.39
N LEU A 308 12.73 18.36 9.55
CA LEU A 308 12.12 19.35 10.43
C LEU A 308 13.09 20.45 10.87
N ALA A 309 14.36 20.10 11.14
CA ALA A 309 15.40 21.08 11.46
C ALA A 309 15.79 21.96 10.25
N ARG A 310 15.43 21.54 9.03
CA ARG A 310 15.64 22.26 7.77
C ARG A 310 14.37 22.95 7.26
N ASN A 311 13.33 23.09 8.09
CA ASN A 311 12.02 23.63 7.72
C ASN A 311 11.35 22.88 6.54
N LYS A 312 11.55 21.57 6.46
CA LYS A 312 10.90 20.68 5.50
C LYS A 312 9.98 19.69 6.23
N PRO A 313 8.89 19.21 5.61
CA PRO A 313 8.08 18.13 6.17
C PRO A 313 8.92 16.86 6.36
N VAL A 314 8.48 15.97 7.25
CA VAL A 314 9.18 14.71 7.53
C VAL A 314 9.19 13.83 6.27
N ILE A 315 8.08 13.84 5.52
CA ILE A 315 7.99 13.28 4.18
C ILE A 315 8.13 14.39 3.16
N ASP A 316 9.19 14.36 2.37
CA ASP A 316 9.50 15.36 1.33
C ASP A 316 9.85 14.66 0.01
N TYR A 317 9.18 15.07 -1.07
CA TYR A 317 9.46 14.60 -2.43
C TYR A 317 10.30 15.64 -3.18
N ASP A 318 11.48 15.23 -3.64
CA ASP A 318 12.42 16.09 -4.34
C ASP A 318 12.53 15.73 -5.82
N ALA A 319 11.64 16.30 -6.64
CA ALA A 319 11.59 16.07 -8.09
C ALA A 319 12.90 16.43 -8.84
N THR A 320 13.84 17.16 -8.20
CA THR A 320 15.15 17.48 -8.80
C THR A 320 16.15 16.32 -8.74
N LYS A 321 15.90 15.32 -7.89
CA LYS A 321 16.78 14.16 -7.72
C LYS A 321 16.35 12.99 -8.60
N PRO A 322 17.30 12.18 -9.11
CA PRO A 322 16.95 10.99 -9.88
C PRO A 322 16.30 9.93 -8.99
N ALA A 323 15.45 9.10 -9.60
CA ALA A 323 15.10 7.81 -9.03
C ALA A 323 16.22 6.81 -9.32
N ARG A 324 16.60 5.99 -8.34
CA ARG A 324 17.67 5.00 -8.48
C ARG A 324 17.16 3.60 -8.15
N PHE A 325 17.53 2.61 -8.96
CA PHE A 325 17.23 1.19 -8.72
C PHE A 325 18.52 0.46 -8.37
N GLY A 326 18.61 -0.04 -7.14
CA GLY A 326 19.72 -0.88 -6.68
C GLY A 326 19.45 -2.34 -7.01
N VAL A 327 20.13 -2.89 -8.02
CA VAL A 327 19.98 -4.29 -8.47
C VAL A 327 21.16 -5.12 -7.96
N PHE A 328 20.89 -6.23 -7.28
CA PHE A 328 21.91 -7.14 -6.74
C PHE A 328 21.49 -8.60 -6.78
N PRO A 329 22.43 -9.57 -6.85
CA PRO A 329 22.12 -10.98 -6.64
C PRO A 329 21.53 -11.18 -5.25
N ARG A 330 20.41 -11.90 -5.14
CA ARG A 330 19.61 -11.98 -3.89
C ARG A 330 20.45 -12.21 -2.63
N HIS A 331 21.39 -13.15 -2.66
CA HIS A 331 22.20 -13.52 -1.48
C HIS A 331 23.44 -12.64 -1.27
N ASN A 332 23.66 -11.62 -2.11
CA ASN A 332 24.84 -10.76 -2.10
C ASN A 332 24.47 -9.27 -2.23
N PRO A 333 23.74 -8.68 -1.26
CA PRO A 333 23.35 -7.27 -1.29
C PRO A 333 24.53 -6.29 -1.37
N GLU A 334 25.73 -6.71 -0.96
CA GLU A 334 26.96 -5.92 -1.10
C GLU A 334 27.39 -5.70 -2.57
N GLN A 335 26.89 -6.49 -3.51
CA GLN A 335 27.21 -6.41 -4.95
C GLN A 335 26.23 -5.50 -5.72
N VAL A 336 25.50 -4.63 -5.02
CA VAL A 336 24.51 -3.73 -5.61
C VAL A 336 25.10 -2.82 -6.69
N LYS A 337 24.38 -2.75 -7.82
CA LYS A 337 24.60 -1.80 -8.91
C LYS A 337 23.40 -0.86 -8.99
N TYR A 338 23.65 0.44 -9.01
CA TYR A 338 22.60 1.44 -9.12
C TYR A 338 22.39 1.88 -10.56
N PHE A 339 21.12 1.92 -10.97
CA PHE A 339 20.65 2.41 -12.25
C PHE A 339 19.80 3.65 -12.02
N GLU A 340 19.99 4.72 -12.79
CA GLU A 340 19.30 6.00 -12.56
C GLU A 340 18.30 6.30 -13.69
N THR A 341 17.15 6.85 -13.31
CA THR A 341 16.16 7.41 -14.23
C THR A 341 15.62 8.73 -13.68
N THR A 342 14.76 9.40 -14.45
CA THR A 342 14.05 10.62 -14.03
C THR A 342 13.26 10.39 -12.74
N ALA A 343 13.09 11.43 -11.94
CA ALA A 343 12.28 11.40 -10.72
C ALA A 343 10.91 10.73 -10.97
N CYS A 344 10.51 9.87 -10.04
CA CYS A 344 9.20 9.24 -10.00
C CYS A 344 8.92 8.69 -8.60
N CYS A 345 7.66 8.37 -8.35
CA CYS A 345 7.22 7.57 -7.23
C CYS A 345 6.73 6.21 -7.72
N ILE A 346 6.97 5.17 -6.94
CA ILE A 346 6.50 3.81 -7.20
C ILE A 346 6.04 3.27 -5.85
N PHE A 347 4.77 2.87 -5.79
CA PHE A 347 4.25 2.15 -4.64
C PHE A 347 4.25 0.65 -4.91
N HIS A 348 3.73 0.19 -6.05
CA HIS A 348 3.59 -1.24 -6.31
C HIS A 348 4.42 -1.76 -7.47
N THR A 349 4.98 -2.95 -7.25
CA THR A 349 5.58 -3.78 -8.29
C THR A 349 4.61 -4.85 -8.73
N ALA A 350 4.51 -5.05 -10.04
CA ALA A 350 3.72 -6.13 -10.60
C ALA A 350 4.51 -7.44 -10.59
N ASN A 351 5.73 -7.43 -11.14
CA ASN A 351 6.62 -8.58 -11.16
C ASN A 351 8.05 -8.19 -11.57
N ALA A 352 9.01 -9.09 -11.38
CA ALA A 352 10.38 -8.95 -11.88
C ALA A 352 10.92 -10.32 -12.31
N TRP A 353 11.76 -10.37 -13.34
CA TRP A 353 12.35 -11.62 -13.85
C TRP A 353 13.77 -11.42 -14.38
N ASP A 354 14.48 -12.53 -14.62
CA ASP A 354 15.84 -12.54 -15.13
C ASP A 354 15.87 -13.09 -16.56
N ASP A 355 16.60 -12.41 -17.45
CA ASP A 355 17.05 -12.96 -18.72
C ASP A 355 18.47 -13.51 -18.58
N PHE A 356 18.74 -14.66 -19.19
CA PHE A 356 20.02 -15.36 -19.10
C PHE A 356 20.75 -15.35 -20.44
N ASP A 357 22.07 -15.20 -20.41
CA ASP A 357 22.90 -15.38 -21.59
C ASP A 357 23.18 -16.86 -21.89
N ALA A 358 23.89 -17.11 -23.00
CA ALA A 358 24.23 -18.47 -23.44
C ALA A 358 25.07 -19.28 -22.42
N SER A 359 25.68 -18.63 -21.42
CA SER A 359 26.43 -19.29 -20.34
C SER A 359 25.59 -19.58 -19.10
N GLY A 360 24.32 -19.18 -19.09
CA GLY A 360 23.42 -19.31 -17.95
C GLY A 360 23.63 -18.24 -16.86
N GLN A 361 24.38 -17.17 -17.15
CA GLN A 361 24.48 -16.01 -16.27
C GLN A 361 23.38 -15.01 -16.57
N VAL A 362 22.89 -14.33 -15.53
CA VAL A 362 21.89 -13.28 -15.70
C VAL A 362 22.51 -12.10 -16.44
N GLU A 363 21.91 -11.73 -17.57
CA GLU A 363 22.33 -10.63 -18.42
C GLU A 363 21.51 -9.37 -18.13
N THR A 364 20.20 -9.53 -17.98
CA THR A 364 19.25 -8.43 -17.77
C THR A 364 18.26 -8.82 -16.68
N VAL A 365 17.96 -7.87 -15.80
CA VAL A 365 16.88 -8.01 -14.82
C VAL A 365 15.75 -7.09 -15.24
N HIS A 366 14.53 -7.60 -15.30
CA HIS A 366 13.36 -6.84 -15.70
C HIS A 366 12.48 -6.50 -14.49
N LEU A 367 11.76 -5.39 -14.59
CA LEU A 367 10.80 -4.94 -13.57
C LEU A 367 9.55 -4.38 -14.26
N LEU A 368 8.39 -4.88 -13.85
CA LEU A 368 7.09 -4.29 -14.11
C LEU A 368 6.58 -3.59 -12.85
N THR A 369 6.17 -2.34 -12.98
CA THR A 369 5.81 -1.52 -11.82
C THR A 369 4.85 -0.38 -12.16
N CYS A 370 4.00 0.00 -11.21
CA CYS A 370 3.10 1.15 -11.34
C CYS A 370 3.89 2.42 -11.01
N ARG A 371 4.23 3.17 -12.05
CA ARG A 371 5.04 4.40 -11.95
C ARG A 371 4.14 5.62 -11.90
N LEU A 372 4.37 6.45 -10.88
CA LEU A 372 3.76 7.76 -10.69
C LEU A 372 4.73 8.89 -11.05
N THR A 373 4.21 9.93 -11.71
CA THR A 373 4.97 11.15 -12.04
C THR A 373 5.19 12.06 -10.84
N SER A 374 4.35 11.96 -9.81
CA SER A 374 4.43 12.77 -8.59
C SER A 374 4.17 11.94 -7.32
N ALA A 375 4.40 12.57 -6.17
CA ALA A 375 4.07 12.01 -4.85
C ALA A 375 2.61 12.27 -4.42
N CYS A 376 1.72 12.69 -5.35
CA CYS A 376 0.36 13.16 -5.04
C CYS A 376 -0.46 12.16 -4.21
N LEU A 377 -0.28 10.85 -4.41
CA LEU A 377 -0.94 9.81 -3.62
C LEU A 377 -0.72 9.95 -2.11
N VAL A 378 0.52 10.26 -1.68
CA VAL A 378 0.87 10.39 -0.25
C VAL A 378 0.21 11.62 0.37
N PHE A 379 0.08 12.71 -0.37
CA PHE A 379 -0.52 13.94 0.15
C PHE A 379 -2.05 13.88 0.11
N SER A 380 -2.63 13.40 -1.00
CA SER A 380 -4.08 13.30 -1.19
C SER A 380 -4.74 12.31 -0.23
N ALA A 381 -4.06 11.22 0.16
CA ALA A 381 -4.55 10.28 1.17
C ALA A 381 -4.69 10.91 2.59
N GLY A 382 -4.01 12.03 2.84
CA GLY A 382 -4.17 12.87 4.03
C GLY A 382 -5.04 14.11 3.81
N ASN A 383 -5.70 14.23 2.66
CA ASN A 383 -6.41 15.44 2.21
C ASN A 383 -5.53 16.71 2.27
N ILE A 384 -4.27 16.56 1.86
CA ILE A 384 -3.27 17.62 1.78
C ILE A 384 -2.90 17.83 0.31
N ALA A 385 -2.75 19.08 -0.10
CA ALA A 385 -2.30 19.39 -1.46
C ALA A 385 -0.83 18.97 -1.61
N ALA A 386 -0.52 18.29 -2.72
CA ALA A 386 0.86 17.94 -3.04
C ALA A 386 1.71 19.22 -3.25
N PRO A 387 3.00 19.21 -2.88
CA PRO A 387 3.90 20.32 -3.16
C PRO A 387 3.97 20.58 -4.67
N GLN A 388 3.71 21.82 -5.09
CA GLN A 388 3.79 22.21 -6.49
C GLN A 388 5.27 22.22 -6.94
N PRO A 389 5.62 21.57 -8.07
CA PRO A 389 6.97 21.66 -8.60
C PRO A 389 7.30 23.12 -8.96
N THR A 390 8.35 23.68 -8.35
CA THR A 390 8.78 25.05 -8.68
C THR A 390 9.30 25.09 -10.11
N LYS A 391 9.00 26.15 -10.90
CA LYS A 391 9.35 26.25 -12.35
C LYS A 391 10.83 25.97 -12.72
N SER A 392 11.76 25.90 -11.76
CA SER A 392 13.15 25.47 -11.97
C SER A 392 13.36 23.95 -12.00
N THR A 393 12.37 23.14 -11.60
CA THR A 393 12.48 21.67 -11.42
C THR A 393 12.40 20.88 -12.73
N VAL A 394 11.78 21.43 -13.78
CA VAL A 394 11.70 20.81 -15.11
C VAL A 394 12.87 21.29 -15.99
N LYS A 395 14.11 20.93 -15.61
CA LYS A 395 15.19 20.85 -16.60
C LYS A 395 15.65 19.41 -16.63
N ALA A 396 15.13 18.66 -17.60
CA ALA A 396 15.72 17.41 -18.03
C ALA A 396 17.23 17.62 -18.17
N VAL A 397 18.01 16.86 -17.41
CA VAL A 397 19.47 16.94 -17.43
C VAL A 397 19.94 16.48 -18.80
N LYS A 398 20.08 17.41 -19.75
CA LYS A 398 20.86 17.20 -20.97
C LYS A 398 22.33 17.15 -20.56
N LYS A 399 22.79 15.95 -20.21
CA LYS A 399 24.20 15.69 -19.89
C LYS A 399 25.03 15.87 -21.16
N LYS A 400 25.98 16.81 -21.15
CA LYS A 400 27.23 16.67 -21.91
C LYS A 400 28.36 16.59 -20.88
N MET A 401 29.01 15.44 -20.80
CA MET A 401 30.25 15.27 -20.03
C MET A 401 31.45 15.80 -20.84
N PRO A 402 32.48 16.32 -20.17
CA PRO A 402 33.75 15.56 -20.06
C PRO A 402 34.30 15.56 -18.62
N PHE A 403 34.72 14.41 -18.08
CA PHE A 403 36.10 13.86 -18.04
C PHE A 403 37.14 14.82 -17.40
N PHE A 404 37.26 14.71 -16.06
CA PHE A 404 38.19 15.39 -15.11
C PHE A 404 38.00 16.90 -14.83
N SER A 405 37.53 17.25 -13.62
CA SER A 405 38.26 18.15 -12.69
C SER A 405 37.57 18.26 -11.32
N LYS A 406 38.38 18.60 -10.32
CA LYS A 406 38.13 18.63 -8.87
C LYS A 406 37.32 19.85 -8.44
N TYR A 407 36.62 19.70 -7.31
CA TYR A 407 36.07 20.81 -6.53
C TYR A 407 37.22 21.68 -5.98
N ASP A 408 37.25 22.95 -6.36
CA ASP A 408 37.86 24.01 -5.56
C ASP A 408 36.73 24.92 -5.04
N ALA A 409 36.77 25.17 -3.73
CA ALA A 409 35.91 26.11 -3.04
C ALA A 409 36.60 27.48 -3.06
N ASP A 410 36.03 28.41 -3.82
CA ASP A 410 36.08 29.88 -3.63
C ASP A 410 35.74 30.54 -4.97
N GLU A 411 34.50 31.03 -5.14
CA GLU A 411 34.28 32.22 -5.98
C GLU A 411 32.94 32.89 -5.61
N GLN A 412 33.04 34.20 -5.41
CA GLN A 412 32.07 35.09 -4.79
C GLN A 412 30.96 35.54 -5.74
N CYS A 413 29.84 35.91 -5.11
CA CYS A 413 28.67 36.58 -5.65
C CYS A 413 28.97 37.72 -6.64
N LEU A 414 28.26 37.73 -7.76
CA LEU A 414 27.92 38.94 -8.52
C LEU A 414 26.55 38.77 -9.15
N PHE A 415 25.55 39.52 -8.71
CA PHE A 415 24.62 40.29 -9.56
C PHE A 415 23.63 41.11 -8.69
N GLU A 416 23.90 42.41 -8.59
CA GLU A 416 22.92 43.47 -8.28
C GLU A 416 22.28 43.96 -9.59
N GLY A 417 20.98 44.28 -9.56
CA GLY A 417 20.28 44.97 -10.67
C GLY A 417 18.75 44.80 -10.68
N ALA A 418 18.03 45.65 -9.93
CA ALA A 418 16.58 45.68 -9.68
C ALA A 418 15.71 46.06 -10.94
N PRO A 419 14.33 46.09 -10.92
CA PRO A 419 13.53 46.88 -9.97
C PRO A 419 12.23 46.24 -9.42
N ASP A 420 11.77 46.82 -8.31
CA ASP A 420 10.43 46.69 -7.71
C ASP A 420 9.30 46.89 -8.73
N LEU A 421 8.28 46.03 -8.69
CA LEU A 421 6.94 46.35 -9.18
C LEU A 421 5.86 45.74 -8.26
N GLU A 422 4.92 46.62 -7.96
CA GLU A 422 3.90 46.62 -6.93
C GLU A 422 2.91 45.43 -6.92
N SER A 423 2.43 45.13 -5.71
CA SER A 423 1.36 44.19 -5.38
C SER A 423 -0.01 44.68 -5.89
N PRO A 424 -0.82 43.87 -6.62
CA PRO A 424 -2.22 44.18 -6.84
C PRO A 424 -3.08 43.58 -5.72
N ARG A 425 -3.86 44.47 -5.10
CA ARG A 425 -4.90 44.19 -4.11
C ARG A 425 -5.93 43.19 -4.67
N LEU A 426 -6.17 42.12 -3.93
CA LEU A 426 -7.33 41.22 -4.12
C LEU A 426 -8.60 41.95 -3.67
N GLU A 427 -9.31 42.58 -4.61
CA GLU A 427 -10.73 42.91 -4.44
C GLU A 427 -11.56 41.70 -4.88
N ARG A 428 -12.31 41.12 -3.92
CA ARG A 428 -13.25 40.03 -4.17
C ARG A 428 -14.55 40.63 -4.68
N GLU A 429 -14.90 40.40 -5.95
CA GLU A 429 -16.27 40.61 -6.44
C GLU A 429 -17.12 39.33 -6.27
N PRO A 430 -18.43 39.45 -6.01
CA PRO A 430 -19.32 38.32 -5.78
C PRO A 430 -19.72 37.60 -7.09
N LEU A 431 -19.85 36.28 -7.01
CA LEU A 431 -20.00 35.33 -8.13
C LEU A 431 -21.41 35.24 -8.74
N ILE A 432 -22.29 36.25 -8.60
CA ILE A 432 -23.64 36.22 -9.22
C ILE A 432 -24.07 37.65 -9.60
N LYS A 433 -24.27 37.93 -10.89
CA LYS A 433 -25.01 39.12 -11.38
C LYS A 433 -26.42 38.69 -11.77
N MET A 434 -27.43 39.24 -11.09
CA MET A 434 -28.83 39.12 -11.52
C MET A 434 -29.10 40.10 -12.66
N THR A 435 -29.66 39.62 -13.76
CA THR A 435 -30.29 40.49 -14.76
C THR A 435 -31.73 40.81 -14.34
N ALA A 436 -32.26 41.94 -14.84
CA ALA A 436 -33.55 42.50 -14.42
C ALA A 436 -34.78 41.61 -14.67
N ASP A 437 -34.61 40.45 -15.31
CA ASP A 437 -35.71 39.55 -15.71
C ASP A 437 -35.70 38.20 -14.97
N GLY A 438 -34.87 38.05 -13.91
CA GLY A 438 -35.03 36.97 -12.93
C GLY A 438 -34.70 35.54 -13.40
N HIS A 439 -33.82 35.36 -14.38
CA HIS A 439 -33.26 34.04 -14.74
C HIS A 439 -31.77 33.98 -14.43
N ALA A 440 -31.32 32.89 -13.79
CA ALA A 440 -29.92 32.60 -13.57
C ALA A 440 -29.35 31.83 -14.76
N THR A 441 -28.37 32.40 -15.46
CA THR A 441 -27.58 31.70 -16.49
C THR A 441 -26.12 31.71 -16.09
N ALA A 442 -25.46 30.55 -16.17
CA ALA A 442 -24.03 30.43 -15.98
C ALA A 442 -23.32 31.15 -17.14
N ALA A 443 -22.58 32.22 -16.84
CA ALA A 443 -21.71 32.85 -17.81
C ALA A 443 -20.44 31.99 -17.95
N TYR A 444 -20.32 31.29 -19.08
CA TYR A 444 -19.03 30.83 -19.56
C TYR A 444 -18.24 32.06 -20.01
N SER A 445 -17.20 32.41 -19.25
CA SER A 445 -16.19 33.37 -19.72
C SER A 445 -15.12 32.59 -20.49
N ASP A 446 -14.95 32.93 -21.77
CA ASP A 446 -13.76 32.64 -22.55
C ASP A 446 -12.55 33.34 -21.90
N GLU A 447 -11.90 32.66 -20.95
CA GLU A 447 -10.54 32.97 -20.53
C GLU A 447 -9.65 31.82 -20.98
N ALA A 448 -8.56 32.22 -21.66
CA ALA A 448 -7.47 31.45 -22.25
C ALA A 448 -7.45 29.94 -21.93
N GLU A 449 -7.40 29.11 -22.99
CA GLU A 449 -6.99 27.72 -22.92
C GLU A 449 -5.72 27.60 -22.06
N GLU A 450 -5.89 27.22 -20.80
CA GLU A 450 -4.83 26.62 -20.00
C GLU A 450 -4.44 25.35 -20.75
N ILE A 451 -3.22 25.34 -21.30
CA ILE A 451 -2.55 24.12 -21.75
C ILE A 451 -2.70 23.13 -20.59
N PRO A 452 -3.33 21.95 -20.77
CA PRO A 452 -3.49 21.00 -19.67
C PRO A 452 -2.10 20.73 -19.08
N GLU A 453 -1.90 21.08 -17.82
CA GLU A 453 -0.76 20.58 -17.04
C GLU A 453 -0.75 19.06 -17.26
N GLU A 454 0.38 18.46 -17.65
CA GLU A 454 0.46 17.00 -17.86
C GLU A 454 -0.11 16.29 -16.62
N ASP A 455 -1.35 15.80 -16.73
CA ASP A 455 -2.08 15.17 -15.63
C ASP A 455 -1.19 14.14 -14.93
N ASP A 456 -1.11 14.18 -13.60
CA ASP A 456 -0.33 13.19 -12.86
C ASP A 456 -0.76 11.76 -13.22
N GLN A 457 0.20 10.97 -13.73
CA GLN A 457 -0.06 9.66 -14.34
C GLN A 457 0.36 8.56 -13.39
N CYS A 458 -0.46 7.52 -13.24
CA CYS A 458 -0.04 6.23 -12.69
C CYS A 458 -0.24 5.15 -13.75
N ARG A 459 0.85 4.60 -14.29
CA ARG A 459 0.81 3.63 -15.41
C ARG A 459 1.71 2.45 -15.14
N LEU A 460 1.40 1.32 -15.76
CA LEU A 460 2.27 0.13 -15.74
C LEU A 460 3.49 0.37 -16.64
N TYR A 461 4.68 0.37 -16.04
CA TYR A 461 5.96 0.59 -16.71
C TYR A 461 6.78 -0.69 -16.79
N HIS A 462 7.54 -0.83 -17.87
CA HIS A 462 8.57 -1.84 -18.03
C HIS A 462 9.96 -1.19 -17.91
N TYR A 463 10.82 -1.79 -17.07
CA TYR A 463 12.24 -1.49 -16.97
C TYR A 463 13.07 -2.72 -17.27
N ALA A 464 14.17 -2.57 -18.02
CA ALA A 464 15.17 -3.60 -18.24
C ALA A 464 16.56 -3.10 -17.83
N PHE A 465 17.19 -3.77 -16.86
CA PHE A 465 18.47 -3.42 -16.26
C PHE A 465 19.57 -4.34 -16.79
N SER A 466 20.35 -3.88 -17.77
CA SER A 466 21.46 -4.67 -18.32
C SER A 466 22.64 -4.67 -17.36
N LEU A 467 22.97 -5.85 -16.82
CA LEU A 467 24.06 -6.02 -15.86
C LEU A 467 25.45 -5.91 -16.51
N LYS A 468 25.53 -6.18 -17.84
CA LYS A 468 26.74 -6.06 -18.66
C LYS A 468 27.09 -4.60 -18.94
N SER A 469 26.12 -3.81 -19.41
CA SER A 469 26.33 -2.39 -19.74
C SER A 469 26.21 -1.47 -18.52
N SER A 470 25.59 -1.94 -17.44
CA SER A 470 25.21 -1.11 -16.28
C SER A 470 24.35 0.10 -16.69
N GLN A 471 23.43 -0.12 -17.64
CA GLN A 471 22.47 0.87 -18.14
C GLN A 471 21.05 0.29 -18.15
N ILE A 472 20.06 1.19 -18.10
CA ILE A 472 18.67 0.85 -18.35
C ILE A 472 18.47 0.79 -19.86
N THR A 473 18.18 -0.40 -20.40
CA THR A 473 18.03 -0.63 -21.85
C THR A 473 16.60 -0.45 -22.34
N ALA A 474 15.61 -0.64 -21.46
CA ALA A 474 14.20 -0.34 -21.70
C ALA A 474 13.62 0.40 -20.49
N GLN A 475 12.86 1.47 -20.74
CA GLN A 475 12.09 2.22 -19.75
C GLN A 475 10.96 2.98 -20.43
N TYR A 476 9.73 2.48 -20.36
CA TYR A 476 8.57 3.08 -21.00
C TYR A 476 7.27 2.56 -20.39
N ALA A 477 6.17 3.30 -20.59
CA ALA A 477 4.83 2.85 -20.20
C ALA A 477 4.30 1.81 -21.19
N LEU A 478 3.70 0.74 -20.68
CA LEU A 478 3.04 -0.27 -21.53
C LEU A 478 1.69 0.22 -22.06
N SER A 479 0.97 1.03 -21.28
CA SER A 479 -0.33 1.57 -21.64
C SER A 479 -0.59 2.94 -21.02
N ALA A 480 -1.43 3.73 -21.68
CA ALA A 480 -1.87 5.04 -21.21
C ALA A 480 -2.95 4.93 -20.11
N ILE A 481 -3.58 3.77 -19.94
CA ILE A 481 -4.58 3.55 -18.90
C ILE A 481 -3.98 3.73 -17.51
N SER A 482 -4.78 4.25 -16.59
CA SER A 482 -4.43 4.27 -15.18
C SER A 482 -4.39 2.84 -14.64
N PHE A 483 -3.32 2.47 -13.94
CA PHE A 483 -3.13 1.10 -13.47
C PHE A 483 -2.44 1.05 -12.11
N GLU A 484 -3.05 0.38 -11.14
CA GLU A 484 -2.54 0.17 -9.78
C GLU A 484 -2.99 -1.19 -9.22
N PHE A 485 -2.46 -1.56 -8.06
CA PHE A 485 -2.75 -2.83 -7.38
C PHE A 485 -2.53 -4.05 -8.29
N PRO A 486 -1.30 -4.21 -8.85
CA PRO A 486 -1.01 -5.27 -9.78
C PRO A 486 -0.96 -6.65 -9.09
N SER A 487 -1.46 -7.67 -9.79
CA SER A 487 -1.34 -9.08 -9.43
C SER A 487 -1.00 -9.89 -10.67
N VAL A 488 -0.18 -10.92 -10.52
CA VAL A 488 0.11 -11.93 -11.55
C VAL A 488 -0.38 -13.31 -11.13
N HIS A 489 -0.24 -14.28 -12.02
CA HIS A 489 -0.40 -15.69 -11.68
C HIS A 489 0.62 -16.09 -10.59
N PRO A 490 0.18 -16.69 -9.45
CA PRO A 490 1.05 -16.91 -8.29
C PRO A 490 2.26 -17.80 -8.58
N ASP A 491 2.11 -18.83 -9.44
CA ASP A 491 3.25 -19.68 -9.82
C ASP A 491 4.30 -18.98 -10.70
N LEU A 492 3.97 -17.81 -11.25
CA LEU A 492 4.85 -16.99 -12.09
C LEU A 492 5.39 -15.75 -11.37
N ASP A 493 5.15 -15.63 -10.06
CA ASP A 493 5.84 -14.64 -9.23
C ASP A 493 7.37 -14.82 -9.39
N MET A 494 8.08 -13.70 -9.53
CA MET A 494 9.53 -13.63 -9.73
C MET A 494 10.04 -14.22 -11.06
N GLN A 495 9.13 -14.50 -12.00
CA GLN A 495 9.37 -15.04 -13.33
C GLN A 495 8.66 -14.19 -14.40
N GLU A 496 8.90 -14.46 -15.69
CA GLU A 496 8.18 -13.75 -16.76
C GLU A 496 6.70 -14.19 -16.76
N ALA A 497 5.81 -13.32 -16.30
CA ALA A 497 4.35 -13.48 -16.41
C ALA A 497 3.84 -12.68 -17.61
N ARG A 498 3.06 -13.32 -18.48
CA ARG A 498 2.43 -12.67 -19.64
C ARG A 498 1.29 -11.74 -19.23
N TYR A 499 0.49 -12.13 -18.24
CA TYR A 499 -0.72 -11.40 -17.85
C TYR A 499 -0.56 -10.75 -16.48
N VAL A 500 -0.81 -9.45 -16.44
CA VAL A 500 -0.91 -8.67 -15.20
C VAL A 500 -2.35 -8.18 -15.06
N TYR A 501 -2.94 -8.44 -13.90
CA TYR A 501 -4.27 -7.98 -13.51
C TYR A 501 -4.14 -6.84 -12.52
N GLY A 502 -5.09 -5.91 -12.51
CA GLY A 502 -5.07 -4.82 -11.55
C GLY A 502 -6.29 -3.92 -11.64
N CYS A 503 -6.26 -2.85 -10.88
CA CYS A 503 -7.30 -1.85 -10.81
C CYS A 503 -7.07 -0.77 -11.87
N SER A 504 -8.17 -0.26 -12.43
CA SER A 504 -8.20 0.91 -13.30
C SER A 504 -9.39 1.81 -12.97
N THR A 505 -9.49 2.94 -13.65
CA THR A 505 -10.50 3.96 -13.41
C THR A 505 -10.97 4.56 -14.74
N THR A 506 -12.29 4.68 -14.96
CA THR A 506 -12.85 5.19 -16.22
C THR A 506 -12.96 6.72 -16.27
N VAL A 507 -12.99 7.39 -15.11
CA VAL A 507 -13.28 8.82 -14.98
C VAL A 507 -12.14 9.69 -14.42
N SER A 508 -11.12 9.09 -13.81
CA SER A 508 -9.99 9.80 -13.21
C SER A 508 -8.70 8.99 -13.28
N SER A 509 -7.55 9.57 -12.93
CA SER A 509 -6.33 8.81 -12.57
C SER A 509 -6.41 8.34 -11.11
N PHE A 510 -5.44 7.54 -10.64
CA PHE A 510 -5.30 7.13 -9.22
C PHE A 510 -4.91 8.28 -8.27
N ASN A 511 -5.05 9.53 -8.72
CA ASN A 511 -4.92 10.70 -7.89
C ASN A 511 -6.30 11.14 -7.43
N ALA A 512 -6.51 11.11 -6.12
CA ALA A 512 -7.68 11.74 -5.54
C ALA A 512 -7.49 13.26 -5.62
N ALA A 513 -8.37 13.97 -6.32
CA ALA A 513 -8.45 15.42 -6.20
C ALA A 513 -8.66 15.77 -4.72
N LEU A 514 -8.11 16.89 -4.25
CA LEU A 514 -8.24 17.34 -2.86
C LEU A 514 -9.72 17.27 -2.42
N GLY A 515 -10.00 16.57 -1.32
CA GLY A 515 -11.34 16.34 -0.80
C GLY A 515 -12.12 15.19 -1.44
N ARG A 516 -11.53 14.40 -2.35
CA ARG A 516 -12.11 13.18 -2.93
C ARG A 516 -11.26 11.96 -2.58
N SER A 517 -11.87 10.78 -2.66
CA SER A 517 -11.17 9.49 -2.62
C SER A 517 -11.21 8.84 -4.00
N VAL A 518 -10.17 8.07 -4.33
CA VAL A 518 -10.15 7.28 -5.57
C VAL A 518 -11.04 6.07 -5.38
N LYS A 519 -11.91 5.79 -6.36
CA LYS A 519 -12.78 4.63 -6.37
C LYS A 519 -12.53 3.85 -7.66
N ILE A 520 -12.44 2.54 -7.53
CA ILE A 520 -12.09 1.64 -8.64
C ILE A 520 -13.38 1.21 -9.32
N ASP A 521 -13.65 1.73 -10.50
CA ASP A 521 -14.84 1.39 -11.32
C ASP A 521 -14.50 0.46 -12.49
N ALA A 522 -13.24 0.01 -12.60
CA ALA A 522 -12.80 -0.94 -13.60
C ALA A 522 -11.66 -1.84 -13.11
N LEU A 523 -11.62 -3.07 -13.62
CA LEU A 523 -10.47 -3.97 -13.50
C LEU A 523 -9.84 -4.16 -14.89
N ALA A 524 -8.52 -4.25 -14.96
CA ALA A 524 -7.80 -4.40 -16.21
C ALA A 524 -6.92 -5.65 -16.20
N LYS A 525 -6.83 -6.30 -17.35
CA LYS A 525 -5.88 -7.37 -17.68
C LYS A 525 -5.00 -6.87 -18.81
N VAL A 526 -3.69 -7.00 -18.63
CA VAL A 526 -2.67 -6.50 -19.56
C VAL A 526 -1.78 -7.67 -19.99
N ASP A 527 -1.73 -7.96 -21.29
CA ASP A 527 -0.75 -8.83 -21.93
C ASP A 527 0.59 -8.08 -22.06
N THR A 528 1.37 -8.13 -20.99
CA THR A 528 2.64 -7.41 -20.87
C THR A 528 3.66 -7.94 -21.85
N LYS A 529 3.66 -9.23 -22.16
CA LYS A 529 4.60 -9.83 -23.12
C LYS A 529 4.44 -9.22 -24.51
N THR A 530 3.19 -9.14 -24.99
CA THR A 530 2.89 -8.54 -26.30
C THR A 530 3.26 -7.05 -26.32
N LEU A 531 2.96 -6.31 -25.26
CA LEU A 531 3.27 -4.88 -25.17
C LEU A 531 4.77 -4.60 -25.03
N ILE A 532 5.52 -5.41 -24.28
CA ILE A 532 6.98 -5.30 -24.16
C ILE A 532 7.63 -5.57 -25.52
N GLN A 533 7.24 -6.64 -26.22
CA GLN A 533 7.77 -6.93 -27.56
C GLN A 533 7.53 -5.78 -28.55
N LYS A 534 6.32 -5.18 -28.51
CA LYS A 534 6.00 -4.00 -29.32
C LYS A 534 6.83 -2.78 -28.88
N GLY A 535 6.96 -2.54 -27.58
CA GLY A 535 7.72 -1.44 -26.99
C GLY A 535 9.20 -1.50 -27.35
N ASP A 536 9.84 -2.65 -27.18
CA ASP A 536 11.24 -2.87 -27.53
C ASP A 536 11.50 -2.68 -29.02
N ARG A 537 10.57 -3.14 -29.88
CA ARG A 537 10.64 -2.87 -31.32
C ARG A 537 10.55 -1.37 -31.61
N LEU A 538 9.67 -0.62 -30.95
CA LEU A 538 9.53 0.82 -31.16
C LEU A 538 10.74 1.59 -30.63
N MET A 539 11.30 1.20 -29.48
CA MET A 539 12.54 1.75 -28.93
C MET A 539 13.71 1.56 -29.90
N ASN A 540 13.89 0.34 -30.44
CA ASN A 540 14.94 0.04 -31.41
C ASN A 540 14.80 0.84 -32.72
N LEU A 541 13.58 1.23 -33.08
CA LEU A 541 13.30 2.09 -34.24
C LEU A 541 13.39 3.59 -33.93
N GLY A 542 13.66 3.99 -32.68
CA GLY A 542 13.64 5.39 -32.24
C GLY A 542 12.25 6.03 -32.30
N LYS A 543 11.19 5.22 -32.21
CA LYS A 543 9.77 5.65 -32.28
C LYS A 543 9.08 5.70 -30.93
N LEU A 544 9.77 5.29 -29.86
CA LEU A 544 9.29 5.37 -28.49
C LEU A 544 10.33 6.16 -27.68
N GLU A 545 9.89 7.25 -27.07
CA GLU A 545 10.75 8.05 -26.20
C GLU A 545 10.96 7.32 -24.87
N PRO A 546 12.21 7.21 -24.36
CA PRO A 546 12.45 6.67 -23.03
C PRO A 546 11.71 7.48 -21.97
N VAL A 547 11.16 6.80 -20.97
CA VAL A 547 10.40 7.35 -19.84
C VAL A 547 9.02 7.90 -20.21
N THR A 548 8.91 8.81 -21.17
CA THR A 548 7.63 9.48 -21.49
C THR A 548 6.81 8.75 -22.55
N GLY A 549 7.45 7.89 -23.35
CA GLY A 549 6.78 7.09 -24.37
C GLY A 549 5.82 6.06 -23.78
N CYS A 550 4.73 5.82 -24.51
CA CYS A 550 3.69 4.86 -24.18
C CYS A 550 3.40 3.94 -25.37
N VAL A 551 3.32 2.62 -25.13
CA VAL A 551 3.18 1.61 -26.20
C VAL A 551 1.75 1.50 -26.72
N ASP A 552 0.76 1.50 -25.84
CA ASP A 552 -0.65 1.60 -26.17
C ASP A 552 -1.20 2.93 -25.63
N THR A 553 -1.59 3.82 -26.54
CA THR A 553 -2.01 5.18 -26.18
C THR A 553 -3.51 5.33 -25.95
N ARG A 554 -4.28 4.23 -26.07
CA ARG A 554 -5.73 4.28 -25.88
C ARG A 554 -6.08 4.55 -24.42
N THR A 555 -7.10 5.37 -24.22
CA THR A 555 -7.77 5.58 -22.94
C THR A 555 -8.55 4.33 -22.53
N VAL A 556 -8.93 4.24 -21.25
CA VAL A 556 -9.78 3.14 -20.76
C VAL A 556 -11.09 3.07 -21.55
N GLN A 557 -11.70 4.22 -21.87
CA GLN A 557 -12.95 4.27 -22.62
C GLN A 557 -12.78 3.79 -24.06
N GLU A 558 -11.67 4.13 -24.74
CA GLU A 558 -11.37 3.63 -26.09
C GLU A 558 -11.11 2.12 -26.11
N VAL A 559 -10.45 1.57 -25.09
CA VAL A 559 -10.26 0.11 -24.95
C VAL A 559 -11.62 -0.60 -24.80
N ILE A 560 -12.55 -0.02 -24.03
CA ILE A 560 -13.89 -0.59 -23.82
C ILE A 560 -14.75 -0.47 -25.09
N ASP A 561 -14.78 0.71 -25.72
CA ASP A 561 -15.72 1.01 -26.82
C ASP A 561 -15.23 0.48 -28.17
N SER A 562 -13.94 0.22 -28.31
CA SER A 562 -13.32 -0.20 -29.58
C SER A 562 -12.22 -1.24 -29.33
N PRO A 563 -12.59 -2.44 -28.81
CA PRO A 563 -11.62 -3.50 -28.56
C PRO A 563 -11.01 -4.01 -29.87
N LEU A 564 -9.71 -4.27 -29.84
CA LEU A 564 -8.97 -4.83 -30.97
C LEU A 564 -9.17 -6.36 -31.04
N GLU A 565 -8.95 -6.93 -32.23
CA GLU A 565 -8.80 -8.38 -32.34
C GLU A 565 -7.52 -8.83 -31.61
N ASN A 566 -7.66 -9.75 -30.65
CA ASN A 566 -6.59 -10.14 -29.72
C ASN A 566 -6.00 -8.94 -28.97
N ASP A 567 -6.87 -8.09 -28.42
CA ASP A 567 -6.48 -6.90 -27.68
C ASP A 567 -5.51 -7.23 -26.54
N PRO A 568 -4.31 -6.61 -26.48
CA PRO A 568 -3.40 -6.80 -25.35
C PRO A 568 -3.94 -6.21 -24.04
N ILE A 569 -5.04 -5.46 -24.07
CA ILE A 569 -5.67 -4.88 -22.90
C ILE A 569 -7.15 -5.23 -22.91
N GLN A 570 -7.61 -5.88 -21.84
CA GLN A 570 -9.02 -6.16 -21.60
C GLN A 570 -9.45 -5.44 -20.32
N VAL A 571 -10.63 -4.83 -20.33
CA VAL A 571 -11.16 -4.08 -19.18
C VAL A 571 -12.54 -4.61 -18.80
N PHE A 572 -12.68 -5.03 -17.54
CA PHE A 572 -13.96 -5.32 -16.92
C PHE A 572 -14.48 -4.04 -16.26
N ARG A 573 -15.55 -3.45 -16.80
CA ARG A 573 -16.19 -2.26 -16.22
C ARG A 573 -17.18 -2.68 -15.15
N MET A 574 -17.06 -2.10 -13.95
CA MET A 574 -18.05 -2.30 -12.90
C MET A 574 -19.40 -1.67 -13.31
N PRO A 575 -20.55 -2.26 -12.92
CA PRO A 575 -21.83 -1.62 -13.13
C PRO A 575 -21.90 -0.23 -12.48
N ALA A 576 -22.74 0.65 -13.01
CA ALA A 576 -22.87 2.00 -12.48
C ALA A 576 -23.20 2.00 -10.97
N GLY A 577 -22.42 2.74 -10.18
CA GLY A 577 -22.55 2.79 -8.72
C GLY A 577 -21.78 1.70 -7.96
N TRP A 578 -21.25 0.70 -8.66
CA TRP A 578 -20.44 -0.37 -8.07
C TRP A 578 -18.96 -0.06 -8.19
N PHE A 579 -18.21 -0.33 -7.12
CA PHE A 579 -16.77 -0.15 -7.10
C PHE A 579 -16.07 -1.39 -6.53
N ALA A 580 -14.95 -1.76 -7.14
CA ALA A 580 -14.13 -2.90 -6.79
C ALA A 580 -13.02 -2.54 -5.79
N GLN A 581 -12.31 -3.56 -5.31
CA GLN A 581 -11.05 -3.47 -4.59
C GLN A 581 -9.99 -4.30 -5.31
N GLU A 582 -8.75 -4.36 -4.79
CA GLU A 582 -7.64 -5.13 -5.39
C GLU A 582 -8.08 -6.55 -5.78
N PRO A 583 -7.99 -6.93 -7.06
CA PRO A 583 -8.31 -8.27 -7.51
C PRO A 583 -7.16 -9.24 -7.21
N ARG A 584 -7.49 -10.48 -6.84
CA ARG A 584 -6.51 -11.58 -6.74
C ARG A 584 -6.83 -12.71 -7.69
N PHE A 585 -5.82 -13.13 -8.45
CA PHE A 585 -5.93 -14.24 -9.39
C PHE A 585 -5.86 -15.59 -8.67
N VAL A 586 -6.77 -16.49 -9.01
CA VAL A 586 -6.80 -17.88 -8.58
C VAL A 586 -6.74 -18.80 -9.80
N PRO A 587 -5.69 -19.61 -9.97
CA PRO A 587 -5.55 -20.49 -11.13
C PRO A 587 -6.62 -21.59 -11.14
N ARG A 588 -7.09 -21.93 -12.35
CA ARG A 588 -7.89 -23.14 -12.58
C ARG A 588 -7.04 -24.39 -12.31
N LYS A 589 -7.63 -25.43 -11.73
CA LYS A 589 -6.93 -26.71 -11.53
C LYS A 589 -6.95 -27.51 -12.83
N ALA A 590 -5.77 -27.85 -13.34
CA ALA A 590 -5.66 -28.68 -14.54
C ALA A 590 -6.16 -30.10 -14.28
N VAL A 591 -6.99 -30.63 -15.17
CA VAL A 591 -7.34 -32.06 -15.19
C VAL A 591 -6.19 -32.84 -15.82
N ALA A 592 -6.00 -34.11 -15.44
CA ALA A 592 -4.93 -34.94 -15.97
C ALA A 592 -4.92 -34.96 -17.52
N GLY A 593 -3.80 -34.53 -18.11
CA GLY A 593 -3.62 -34.44 -19.56
C GLY A 593 -4.07 -33.12 -20.20
N GLN A 594 -4.59 -32.18 -19.43
CA GLN A 594 -4.96 -30.84 -19.90
C GLN A 594 -3.81 -29.85 -19.66
N THR A 595 -3.44 -29.09 -20.69
CA THR A 595 -2.61 -27.90 -20.55
C THR A 595 -3.51 -26.69 -20.45
N LEU A 596 -3.35 -25.90 -19.38
CA LEU A 596 -4.07 -24.66 -19.18
C LEU A 596 -3.21 -23.48 -19.67
N ALA A 597 -3.86 -22.44 -20.18
CA ALA A 597 -3.25 -21.15 -20.43
C ALA A 597 -2.97 -20.42 -19.12
N GLU A 598 -2.01 -19.49 -19.13
CA GLU A 598 -1.63 -18.70 -17.95
C GLU A 598 -2.81 -17.92 -17.35
N ASP A 599 -3.74 -17.46 -18.16
CA ASP A 599 -4.93 -16.71 -17.74
C ASP A 599 -6.16 -17.59 -17.46
N ASP A 600 -6.02 -18.93 -17.51
CA ASP A 600 -7.11 -19.84 -17.15
C ASP A 600 -7.31 -19.85 -15.63
N GLY A 601 -8.22 -19.02 -15.15
CA GLY A 601 -8.51 -18.87 -13.73
C GLY A 601 -9.59 -17.83 -13.46
N TYR A 602 -9.59 -17.34 -12.23
CA TYR A 602 -10.61 -16.43 -11.72
C TYR A 602 -9.98 -15.24 -11.01
N LEU A 603 -10.63 -14.08 -11.09
CA LEU A 603 -10.33 -12.94 -10.24
C LEU A 603 -11.34 -12.88 -9.09
N LEU A 604 -10.83 -12.76 -7.87
CA LEU A 604 -11.60 -12.48 -6.67
C LEU A 604 -11.46 -11.00 -6.32
N THR A 605 -12.58 -10.29 -6.16
CA THR A 605 -12.57 -8.88 -5.73
C THR A 605 -13.78 -8.56 -4.84
N TYR A 606 -13.58 -7.78 -3.79
CA TYR A 606 -14.69 -7.20 -3.05
C TYR A 606 -15.32 -6.06 -3.84
N ALA A 607 -16.64 -6.09 -3.97
CA ALA A 607 -17.42 -5.06 -4.65
C ALA A 607 -18.41 -4.39 -3.67
N PHE A 608 -18.62 -3.08 -3.82
CA PHE A 608 -19.56 -2.31 -3.02
C PHE A 608 -20.47 -1.46 -3.91
N ASP A 609 -21.78 -1.54 -3.68
CA ASP A 609 -22.79 -0.72 -4.33
C ASP A 609 -23.06 0.55 -3.54
N GLU A 610 -22.65 1.70 -4.07
CA GLU A 610 -22.85 3.00 -3.45
C GLU A 610 -24.29 3.53 -3.54
N THR A 611 -25.20 2.87 -4.27
CA THR A 611 -26.62 3.21 -4.22
C THR A 611 -27.24 2.94 -2.84
N GLN A 612 -26.56 2.13 -2.01
CA GLN A 612 -26.90 1.89 -0.60
C GLN A 612 -26.56 3.08 0.31
N LEU A 613 -25.76 4.04 -0.16
CA LEU A 613 -25.43 5.24 0.61
C LEU A 613 -26.68 6.11 0.78
N ARG A 614 -26.77 6.75 1.94
CA ARG A 614 -27.79 7.74 2.25
C ARG A 614 -27.59 8.99 1.38
N THR A 615 -28.59 9.86 1.38
CA THR A 615 -28.53 11.14 0.64
C THR A 615 -27.42 12.10 1.09
N ASP A 616 -26.87 11.90 2.28
CA ASP A 616 -25.71 12.64 2.81
C ASP A 616 -24.36 12.01 2.40
N GLY A 617 -24.37 10.95 1.59
CA GLY A 617 -23.18 10.24 1.13
C GLY A 617 -22.59 9.26 2.14
N GLU A 618 -23.27 9.03 3.27
CA GLU A 618 -22.81 8.15 4.33
C GLU A 618 -23.48 6.78 4.28
N VAL A 619 -22.80 5.77 4.80
CA VAL A 619 -23.38 4.44 4.99
C VAL A 619 -24.49 4.48 6.06
N PRO A 620 -25.53 3.63 5.94
CA PRO A 620 -26.45 3.33 7.04
C PRO A 620 -25.69 2.83 8.29
N SER A 621 -26.35 2.85 9.44
CA SER A 621 -25.73 2.35 10.67
C SER A 621 -25.41 0.86 10.55
N ASP A 622 -24.19 0.46 10.88
CA ASP A 622 -23.79 -0.95 10.90
C ASP A 622 -24.47 -1.76 12.04
N THR A 623 -25.10 -1.08 13.01
CA THR A 623 -25.68 -1.71 14.20
C THR A 623 -26.98 -2.49 13.92
N ASP A 624 -27.72 -2.13 12.88
CA ASP A 624 -28.94 -2.83 12.47
C ASP A 624 -28.63 -3.74 11.26
N ALA A 625 -28.63 -5.05 11.49
CA ALA A 625 -28.33 -6.04 10.46
C ALA A 625 -29.32 -6.02 9.27
N ALA A 626 -30.54 -5.52 9.47
CA ALA A 626 -31.55 -5.46 8.42
C ALA A 626 -31.31 -4.29 7.45
N SER A 627 -30.76 -3.17 7.94
CA SER A 627 -30.59 -1.93 7.17
C SER A 627 -29.14 -1.54 6.89
N ARG A 628 -28.15 -2.21 7.49
CA ARG A 628 -26.73 -1.97 7.21
C ARG A 628 -26.39 -2.23 5.75
N ALA A 629 -25.47 -1.43 5.22
CA ALA A 629 -24.93 -1.66 3.88
C ALA A 629 -24.10 -2.94 3.83
N LYS A 630 -24.09 -3.57 2.66
CA LYS A 630 -23.43 -4.86 2.41
C LYS A 630 -22.53 -4.79 1.20
N SER A 631 -21.46 -5.57 1.24
CA SER A 631 -20.56 -5.80 0.11
C SER A 631 -20.81 -7.18 -0.47
N GLU A 632 -20.21 -7.42 -1.61
CA GLU A 632 -20.16 -8.73 -2.23
C GLU A 632 -18.72 -9.14 -2.53
N LEU A 633 -18.46 -10.44 -2.61
CA LEU A 633 -17.25 -10.97 -3.25
C LEU A 633 -17.62 -11.45 -4.65
N TRP A 634 -17.01 -10.85 -5.67
CA TRP A 634 -17.24 -11.21 -7.08
C TRP A 634 -16.15 -12.16 -7.55
N ILE A 635 -16.58 -13.17 -8.29
CA ILE A 635 -15.74 -14.16 -8.95
C ILE A 635 -15.87 -13.91 -10.46
N ILE A 636 -14.83 -13.39 -11.08
CA ILE A 636 -14.82 -12.98 -12.48
C ILE A 636 -13.93 -13.94 -13.26
N ASP A 637 -14.34 -14.37 -14.45
CA ASP A 637 -13.47 -15.14 -15.34
C ASP A 637 -12.28 -14.28 -15.80
N ALA A 638 -11.08 -14.68 -15.42
CA ALA A 638 -9.86 -13.90 -15.64
C ALA A 638 -9.40 -13.92 -17.10
N LYS A 639 -9.94 -14.83 -17.92
CA LYS A 639 -9.58 -14.97 -19.32
C LYS A 639 -10.39 -14.03 -20.20
N ASP A 640 -11.71 -14.06 -20.06
CA ASP A 640 -12.60 -13.23 -20.87
C ASP A 640 -12.76 -11.79 -20.34
N MET A 641 -12.50 -11.56 -19.04
CA MET A 641 -12.65 -10.25 -18.38
C MET A 641 -14.03 -9.62 -18.57
N SER A 642 -15.08 -10.45 -18.60
CA SER A 642 -16.47 -10.06 -18.86
C SER A 642 -17.49 -10.88 -18.06
N THR A 643 -17.25 -12.17 -17.84
CA THR A 643 -18.18 -13.07 -17.18
C THR A 643 -18.02 -13.01 -15.67
N VAL A 644 -19.08 -12.61 -14.96
CA VAL A 644 -19.20 -12.81 -13.51
C VAL A 644 -19.74 -14.21 -13.27
N VAL A 645 -18.86 -15.11 -12.81
CA VAL A 645 -19.15 -16.53 -12.60
C VAL A 645 -19.99 -16.74 -11.34
N GLY A 646 -19.70 -15.97 -10.29
CA GLY A 646 -20.43 -16.04 -9.03
C GLY A 646 -20.31 -14.77 -8.20
N ARG A 647 -21.30 -14.54 -7.34
CA ARG A 647 -21.37 -13.41 -6.42
C ARG A 647 -21.74 -13.92 -5.04
N VAL A 648 -20.88 -13.70 -4.05
CA VAL A 648 -21.16 -14.04 -2.65
C VAL A 648 -21.69 -12.79 -1.94
N ALA A 649 -22.92 -12.86 -1.45
CA ALA A 649 -23.54 -11.77 -0.70
C ALA A 649 -23.05 -11.79 0.75
N LEU A 650 -22.31 -10.75 1.15
CA LEU A 650 -21.71 -10.69 2.49
C LEU A 650 -22.73 -10.14 3.50
N PRO A 651 -22.65 -10.59 4.77
CA PRO A 651 -23.60 -10.16 5.78
C PRO A 651 -23.47 -8.67 6.13
N GLN A 652 -22.32 -8.05 5.86
CA GLN A 652 -22.02 -6.63 6.08
C GLN A 652 -21.06 -6.09 5.01
N ARG A 653 -20.87 -4.78 4.96
CA ARG A 653 -19.90 -4.14 4.07
C ARG A 653 -18.46 -4.49 4.44
N VAL A 654 -17.62 -4.55 3.42
CA VAL A 654 -16.16 -4.55 3.53
C VAL A 654 -15.71 -3.13 3.14
N PRO A 655 -15.22 -2.32 4.09
CA PRO A 655 -14.75 -0.97 3.80
C PRO A 655 -13.67 -1.00 2.71
N TYR A 656 -13.48 0.06 1.93
CA TYR A 656 -12.34 0.08 0.98
C TYR A 656 -11.02 0.00 1.75
N GLY A 657 -10.14 -0.92 1.34
CA GLY A 657 -8.85 -1.11 2.00
C GLY A 657 -7.70 -1.32 1.04
N LEU A 658 -6.71 -2.08 1.48
CA LEU A 658 -5.42 -2.22 0.83
C LEU A 658 -5.33 -3.63 0.23
N HIS A 659 -4.32 -4.41 0.61
CA HIS A 659 -3.98 -5.63 -0.13
C HIS A 659 -4.67 -6.89 0.41
N GLY A 660 -4.91 -7.84 -0.48
CA GLY A 660 -5.45 -9.16 -0.16
C GLY A 660 -4.66 -10.31 -0.76
N SER A 661 -4.88 -11.50 -0.23
CA SER A 661 -4.27 -12.74 -0.69
C SER A 661 -5.29 -13.89 -0.70
N TRP A 662 -5.09 -14.80 -1.64
CA TRP A 662 -5.79 -16.09 -1.69
C TRP A 662 -4.96 -17.14 -0.95
N PHE A 663 -5.61 -17.87 -0.04
CA PHE A 663 -5.02 -18.97 0.72
C PHE A 663 -5.70 -20.28 0.27
N PRO A 664 -5.01 -21.16 -0.46
CA PRO A 664 -5.57 -22.46 -0.84
C PRO A 664 -5.76 -23.37 0.38
N GLU A 665 -6.58 -24.41 0.21
CA GLU A 665 -6.89 -25.41 1.25
C GLU A 665 -5.63 -26.00 1.89
N ASP A 666 -4.61 -26.33 1.09
CA ASP A 666 -3.35 -26.89 1.58
C ASP A 666 -2.60 -25.94 2.52
N ASP A 667 -2.66 -24.62 2.28
CA ASP A 667 -2.02 -23.62 3.13
C ASP A 667 -2.73 -23.49 4.47
N ILE A 668 -4.07 -23.56 4.46
CA ILE A 668 -4.91 -23.49 5.67
C ILE A 668 -4.72 -24.75 6.53
N LEU A 669 -4.74 -25.93 5.92
CA LEU A 669 -4.51 -27.21 6.60
C LEU A 669 -3.05 -27.39 7.06
N GLY A 670 -2.10 -26.82 6.31
CA GLY A 670 -0.66 -26.87 6.57
C GLY A 670 -0.15 -25.87 7.60
N GLN A 671 -1.03 -25.12 8.27
CA GLN A 671 -0.61 -24.13 9.26
C GLN A 671 0.13 -24.77 10.44
N LYS A 672 1.15 -24.07 10.94
CA LYS A 672 1.88 -24.48 12.14
C LYS A 672 0.98 -24.49 13.37
N ALA A 673 1.33 -25.26 14.39
CA ALA A 673 0.63 -25.24 15.67
C ALA A 673 0.62 -23.83 16.29
N ILE A 674 -0.45 -23.57 17.05
CA ILE A 674 -0.70 -22.33 17.78
C ILE A 674 -0.98 -22.72 19.23
N ASP A 675 -0.14 -22.24 20.15
CA ASP A 675 -0.33 -22.47 21.60
C ASP A 675 -1.24 -21.40 22.21
N ALA A 676 -1.16 -20.17 21.69
CA ALA A 676 -1.92 -19.04 22.20
C ALA A 676 -2.28 -18.05 21.10
N VAL A 677 -3.47 -17.46 21.23
CA VAL A 677 -3.90 -16.30 20.46
C VAL A 677 -4.03 -15.10 21.39
N ARG A 678 -3.90 -13.90 20.84
CA ARG A 678 -4.14 -12.65 21.57
C ARG A 678 -5.63 -12.47 21.80
N SER A 679 -6.00 -11.84 22.91
CA SER A 679 -7.39 -11.54 23.24
C SER A 679 -7.57 -10.12 23.76
N ILE A 680 -8.72 -9.51 23.43
CA ILE A 680 -9.17 -8.24 24.00
C ILE A 680 -9.52 -8.40 25.48
N SER A 681 -10.04 -9.56 25.91
CA SER A 681 -10.38 -9.82 27.32
C SER A 681 -9.15 -9.67 28.21
N ASP A 682 -8.03 -10.22 27.77
CA ASP A 682 -6.78 -10.24 28.54
C ASP A 682 -6.14 -8.85 28.58
N ALA A 683 -6.35 -8.03 27.54
CA ALA A 683 -5.91 -6.64 27.56
C ALA A 683 -6.75 -5.77 28.50
N LYS A 684 -8.02 -6.13 28.73
CA LYS A 684 -8.95 -5.44 29.63
C LYS A 684 -8.97 -5.99 31.06
N SER A 685 -8.32 -7.12 31.34
CA SER A 685 -8.31 -7.69 32.68
C SER A 685 -7.49 -6.81 33.63
N ASP A 686 -8.20 -6.13 34.54
CA ASP A 686 -7.61 -5.27 35.57
C ASP A 686 -6.77 -6.08 36.57
N HIS A 687 -5.45 -5.88 36.55
CA HIS A 687 -4.59 -6.33 37.64
C HIS A 687 -4.42 -5.20 38.67
N ASN A 688 -5.23 -5.27 39.73
CA ASN A 688 -5.18 -4.55 41.02
C ASN A 688 -4.98 -3.02 41.03
N GLY A 689 -6.02 -2.31 41.53
CA GLY A 689 -6.07 -0.86 41.75
C GLY A 689 -5.07 -0.32 42.77
N GLY A 690 -3.90 0.09 42.27
CA GLY A 690 -2.85 0.77 43.03
C GLY A 690 -2.70 2.27 42.69
N ILE A 691 -1.87 2.97 43.47
CA ILE A 691 -1.53 4.40 43.31
C ILE A 691 -1.04 4.71 41.88
N TRP A 692 -0.31 3.78 41.26
CA TRP A 692 0.19 3.90 39.89
C TRP A 692 -0.91 3.96 38.83
N MET A 693 -2.03 3.26 39.02
CA MET A 693 -3.18 3.34 38.11
C MET A 693 -3.81 4.74 38.15
N ASN A 694 -3.93 5.35 39.34
CA ASN A 694 -4.46 6.70 39.46
C ASN A 694 -3.54 7.76 38.83
N ILE A 695 -2.22 7.62 39.03
CA ILE A 695 -1.22 8.49 38.39
C ILE A 695 -1.30 8.35 36.86
N ARG A 696 -1.30 7.11 36.35
CA ARG A 696 -1.45 6.84 34.91
C ARG A 696 -2.72 7.45 34.37
N ALA A 697 -3.86 7.17 35.00
CA ALA A 697 -5.15 7.61 34.51
C ALA A 697 -5.32 9.14 34.56
N SER A 698 -4.58 9.83 35.44
CA SER A 698 -4.45 11.28 35.44
C SER A 698 -3.56 11.79 34.30
N ILE A 699 -2.45 11.11 34.01
CA ILE A 699 -1.55 11.47 32.90
C ILE A 699 -2.23 11.20 31.54
N GLU A 700 -2.87 10.06 31.36
CA GLU A 700 -3.67 9.75 30.15
C GLU A 700 -4.77 10.78 29.94
N SER A 701 -5.44 11.24 31.01
CA SER A 701 -6.44 12.31 30.90
C SER A 701 -5.85 13.66 30.53
N MET A 702 -4.59 13.94 30.89
CA MET A 702 -3.88 15.17 30.53
C MET A 702 -3.32 15.11 29.10
N LEU A 703 -2.98 13.90 28.63
CA LEU A 703 -2.48 13.63 27.29
C LEU A 703 -3.58 13.28 26.29
N SER A 704 -4.82 13.10 26.73
CA SER A 704 -5.98 12.96 25.86
C SER A 704 -6.31 14.28 25.19
#